data_AF-A0A657K4X0-F1
#
_entry.id   AF-A0A657K4X0-F1
#
_cell.length_a   1.000
_cell.length_b   1.000
_cell.length_c   1.000
_cell.angle_alpha   90.00
_cell.angle_beta   90.00
_cell.angle_gamma   90.00
#
_symmetry.space_group_name_H-M   'P 1'
#
loop_
_entity.id
_entity.type
_entity.pdbx_description
1 polymer ?
#
loop_
_entity_poly.entity_id
_entity_poly.type
_entity_poly.pdbx_seq_one_letter_code
_entity_poly.pdbx_strand_id
1 'polypeptide(L)'
;MKKIKLRTLASLIFFAAVTMPLMAQSNTTKSTTSNTKADGKTATSTTTITTDTETNSSTPSPIDNTIKKPKWLVRNTLAYYDGDSDDLVTAGLGFTPLSTTIIVPEVEIPAKPNFQERRQAKLNRYIDTKIGEGTLFGFRKQELTPLFDGKIAGTEISAVQRQDGVGMLLQIPLDFNKNKPCIVAVPASDSDGVFNTKDIQIRGLWGLRHNCAVVYNDKGLGNGIYDIERKLGFTVWGEVQNGNILFSPWINNEEKYIKKYPHRYAIKQLHSQLNAEARWGEHVLKSLEFAFYELNIKFSPNDQAIFNKDNTLVLVYGASDGGGAALKAGELDDQNMIDGIVAVNPQIQPNLDKASVKLKIGNNNSQKLEAKSIANYSAYGALYIPCAIPAITAYKDDAYVPYADYFLYSQERCNALKKAKLLTTGTPKEALEKLHKNGWTPEMDIQLPYFYYTESIGLPYQYISAYGKYSVTENMCNFSVASTQQNPINNTGKVAPLKEISFEQIWGMANGHLPLWNGRNATVLDLVENEDLNTPRREFYSSSQTKNTIDYGTKGSICVYKKSQEPRVNEGIKQVMASGNLHGIKTFIVHGRNNVKQLPNYTSRAYVALNSLVEGKQSQLRYIEVENASYLDGRAPFDNTLLPIDYYGEDAIEWLWANLTNNATLPVSQVVRTKTRGGKSGYAPQITNNNLKPIAQTPNSNSIIQKTDGKLILPN
;
A
#
# COMPACT_ATOMS: atom_id res chain seq x y z
N MET A 1 -7.54 11.21 60.66
CA MET A 1 -8.49 10.12 60.33
C MET A 1 -7.95 9.31 59.16
N LYS A 2 -7.90 7.99 59.36
CA LYS A 2 -7.85 6.87 58.39
C LYS A 2 -6.65 6.72 57.41
N LYS A 3 -5.73 5.85 57.84
CA LYS A 3 -4.88 4.97 57.02
C LYS A 3 -5.73 4.09 56.08
N ILE A 4 -5.27 3.85 54.85
CA ILE A 4 -5.66 2.68 54.06
C ILE A 4 -4.41 1.99 53.50
N LYS A 5 -4.42 0.66 53.67
CA LYS A 5 -3.36 -0.33 53.44
C LYS A 5 -3.19 -0.65 51.94
N LEU A 6 -1.95 -0.78 51.48
CA LEU A 6 -1.61 -1.58 50.30
C LEU A 6 -1.67 -3.07 50.67
N ARG A 7 -2.41 -3.87 49.90
CA ARG A 7 -2.37 -5.33 49.92
C ARG A 7 -1.59 -5.83 48.70
N THR A 8 -0.44 -6.41 48.96
CA THR A 8 0.29 -7.34 48.08
C THR A 8 -0.47 -8.67 48.03
N LEU A 9 -0.81 -9.17 46.85
CA LEU A 9 -1.19 -10.56 46.63
C LEU A 9 -0.04 -11.27 45.91
N ALA A 10 0.53 -12.27 46.60
CA ALA A 10 1.41 -13.27 46.04
C ALA A 10 0.53 -14.42 45.49
N SER A 11 0.73 -14.79 44.22
CA SER A 11 0.12 -15.99 43.64
C SER A 11 1.11 -17.15 43.71
N LEU A 12 0.66 -18.24 44.34
CA LEU A 12 1.32 -19.53 44.40
C LEU A 12 1.39 -20.17 42.99
N ILE A 13 2.57 -20.71 42.67
CA ILE A 13 2.82 -21.59 41.52
C ILE A 13 2.70 -23.03 42.03
N PHE A 14 1.77 -23.79 41.46
CA PHE A 14 1.67 -25.25 41.62
C PHE A 14 2.35 -25.91 40.42
N PHE A 15 3.44 -26.64 40.68
CA PHE A 15 4.09 -27.56 39.74
C PHE A 15 3.35 -28.90 39.78
N ALA A 16 2.87 -29.37 38.62
CA ALA A 16 2.47 -30.76 38.42
C ALA A 16 3.28 -31.32 37.26
N ALA A 17 4.13 -32.29 37.58
CA ALA A 17 4.94 -33.06 36.64
C ALA A 17 4.07 -34.15 35.99
N VAL A 18 4.12 -34.26 34.66
CA VAL A 18 3.64 -35.44 33.94
C VAL A 18 4.72 -35.90 32.97
N THR A 19 5.05 -37.18 33.12
CA THR A 19 6.06 -37.99 32.45
C THR A 19 5.70 -38.31 31.00
N MET A 20 6.65 -38.12 30.06
CA MET A 20 6.59 -38.70 28.70
C MET A 20 7.39 -40.00 28.63
N PRO A 21 6.95 -41.03 27.87
CA PRO A 21 7.81 -42.11 27.44
C PRO A 21 8.41 -41.84 26.04
N LEU A 22 9.69 -42.22 25.91
CA LEU A 22 10.46 -42.30 24.67
C LEU A 22 9.82 -43.25 23.65
N MET A 23 9.89 -42.91 22.37
CA MET A 23 10.02 -43.92 21.30
C MET A 23 11.16 -43.57 20.34
N ALA A 24 11.89 -44.63 20.01
CA ALA A 24 13.17 -44.64 19.32
C ALA A 24 13.04 -44.43 17.81
N GLN A 25 14.06 -43.78 17.25
CA GLN A 25 14.38 -43.78 15.82
C GLN A 25 15.08 -45.09 15.43
N SER A 26 14.84 -45.54 14.20
CA SER A 26 15.84 -46.33 13.45
C SER A 26 15.97 -45.79 12.03
N ASN A 27 17.23 -45.60 11.63
CA ASN A 27 17.74 -45.19 10.33
C ASN A 27 17.66 -46.33 9.31
N THR A 28 17.75 -46.00 8.01
CA THR A 28 18.76 -46.51 7.03
C THR A 28 18.39 -45.99 5.62
N THR A 29 19.13 -45.04 5.01
CA THR A 29 20.35 -45.10 4.15
C THR A 29 20.23 -45.59 2.69
N LYS A 30 20.69 -44.70 1.78
CA LYS A 30 21.54 -44.89 0.56
C LYS A 30 20.89 -45.64 -0.63
N SER A 31 21.22 -45.46 -1.92
CA SER A 31 22.42 -45.02 -2.65
C SER A 31 22.05 -44.91 -4.17
N THR A 32 22.36 -43.85 -4.93
CA THR A 32 23.52 -43.59 -5.86
C THR A 32 23.32 -43.93 -7.37
N THR A 33 23.78 -42.99 -8.24
CA THR A 33 24.42 -43.14 -9.60
C THR A 33 23.58 -43.66 -10.79
N SER A 34 23.79 -43.31 -12.08
CA SER A 34 24.88 -42.65 -12.85
C SER A 34 24.43 -42.23 -14.27
N ASN A 35 25.22 -41.30 -14.86
CA ASN A 35 25.39 -40.87 -16.27
C ASN A 35 25.13 -41.84 -17.43
N THR A 36 24.78 -41.28 -18.62
CA THR A 36 25.54 -41.47 -19.88
C THR A 36 25.23 -40.42 -20.95
N LYS A 37 26.27 -40.02 -21.71
CA LYS A 37 26.34 -39.16 -22.92
C LYS A 37 26.66 -40.03 -24.14
N ALA A 38 26.43 -39.47 -25.35
CA ALA A 38 26.97 -39.77 -26.70
C ALA A 38 25.81 -39.95 -27.72
N ASP A 39 25.82 -39.58 -29.00
CA ASP A 39 26.66 -38.86 -29.98
C ASP A 39 25.67 -38.52 -31.13
N GLY A 40 25.70 -37.38 -31.86
CA GLY A 40 26.64 -37.08 -32.94
C GLY A 40 26.33 -37.85 -34.24
N LYS A 41 25.61 -37.26 -35.21
CA LYS A 41 25.86 -37.45 -36.66
C LYS A 41 25.05 -36.51 -37.58
N THR A 42 25.80 -35.87 -38.47
CA THR A 42 25.44 -35.00 -39.58
C THR A 42 25.15 -35.83 -40.84
N ALA A 43 24.18 -35.41 -41.66
CA ALA A 43 24.11 -35.80 -43.08
C ALA A 43 23.37 -34.74 -43.90
N THR A 44 24.09 -34.19 -44.88
CA THR A 44 23.66 -33.28 -45.94
C THR A 44 23.24 -34.11 -47.15
N SER A 45 22.09 -33.84 -47.77
CA SER A 45 21.88 -34.22 -49.18
C SER A 45 20.67 -33.54 -49.83
N THR A 46 20.98 -32.74 -50.85
CA THR A 46 20.31 -32.56 -52.15
C THR A 46 18.86 -32.04 -52.23
N THR A 47 18.78 -30.78 -52.66
CA THR A 47 17.59 -30.10 -53.17
C THR A 47 17.19 -30.67 -54.53
N THR A 48 15.97 -31.20 -54.64
CA THR A 48 15.30 -31.47 -55.92
C THR A 48 14.03 -30.65 -55.93
N ILE A 49 13.87 -29.78 -56.92
CA ILE A 49 12.70 -28.94 -57.12
C ILE A 49 11.69 -29.76 -57.92
N THR A 50 10.58 -30.14 -57.29
CA THR A 50 9.36 -30.60 -57.96
C THR A 50 8.23 -29.65 -57.58
N THR A 51 7.74 -28.94 -58.58
CA THR A 51 6.52 -28.15 -58.56
C THR A 51 5.32 -29.07 -58.53
N ASP A 52 4.60 -29.12 -57.41
CA ASP A 52 3.22 -29.61 -57.37
C ASP A 52 2.33 -28.62 -56.62
N THR A 53 1.30 -28.18 -57.34
CA THR A 53 0.17 -27.38 -56.90
C THR A 53 -0.62 -28.13 -55.84
N GLU A 54 -0.48 -27.73 -54.57
CA GLU A 54 -1.42 -28.10 -53.52
C GLU A 54 -2.26 -26.88 -53.08
N THR A 55 -3.56 -27.07 -53.22
CA THR A 55 -4.65 -26.25 -52.70
C THR A 55 -4.45 -25.97 -51.21
N ASN A 56 -4.31 -24.68 -50.86
CA ASN A 56 -4.36 -24.20 -49.48
C ASN A 56 -5.77 -24.42 -48.89
N SER A 57 -6.03 -25.61 -48.37
CA SER A 57 -7.00 -25.78 -47.28
C SER A 57 -6.28 -25.50 -45.98
N SER A 58 -6.17 -24.22 -45.60
CA SER A 58 -5.73 -23.84 -44.26
C SER A 58 -6.84 -24.16 -43.27
N THR A 59 -6.95 -25.42 -42.88
CA THR A 59 -7.66 -25.81 -41.67
C THR A 59 -6.95 -25.09 -40.51
N PRO A 60 -7.64 -24.27 -39.70
CA PRO A 60 -7.01 -23.67 -38.53
C PRO A 60 -6.48 -24.80 -37.66
N SER A 61 -5.20 -24.78 -37.31
CA SER A 61 -4.66 -25.68 -36.30
C SER A 61 -5.56 -25.62 -35.07
N PRO A 62 -5.98 -26.76 -34.49
CA PRO A 62 -6.82 -26.75 -33.31
C PRO A 62 -6.14 -25.90 -32.22
N ILE A 63 -6.89 -24.93 -31.69
CA ILE A 63 -6.42 -24.08 -30.60
C ILE A 63 -6.12 -25.00 -29.42
N ASP A 64 -4.84 -25.10 -29.07
CA ASP A 64 -4.39 -25.85 -27.90
C ASP A 64 -4.85 -25.12 -26.63
N ASN A 65 -6.00 -25.57 -26.11
CA ASN A 65 -6.66 -25.00 -24.93
C ASN A 65 -6.26 -25.74 -23.63
N THR A 66 -5.14 -26.47 -23.64
CA THR A 66 -4.63 -27.12 -22.42
C THR A 66 -4.20 -26.10 -21.37
N ILE A 67 -4.41 -26.44 -20.09
CA ILE A 67 -3.96 -25.59 -19.00
C ILE A 67 -2.43 -25.59 -18.94
N LYS A 68 -1.83 -24.41 -19.11
CA LYS A 68 -0.37 -24.26 -19.08
C LYS A 68 0.06 -23.45 -17.88
N LYS A 69 0.94 -24.04 -17.07
CA LYS A 69 1.58 -23.34 -15.95
C LYS A 69 2.47 -22.21 -16.48
N PRO A 70 2.27 -20.95 -16.07
CA PRO A 70 3.17 -19.87 -16.45
C PRO A 70 4.60 -20.17 -15.99
N LYS A 71 5.60 -19.99 -16.86
CA LYS A 71 7.02 -20.31 -16.57
C LYS A 71 7.58 -19.51 -15.39
N TRP A 72 7.06 -18.31 -15.17
CA TRP A 72 7.49 -17.41 -14.11
C TRP A 72 6.92 -17.79 -12.72
N LEU A 73 5.88 -18.63 -12.68
CA LEU A 73 5.08 -18.94 -11.50
C LEU A 73 5.73 -20.00 -10.60
N VAL A 74 5.96 -19.64 -9.34
CA VAL A 74 6.30 -20.60 -8.29
C VAL A 74 5.14 -20.68 -7.32
N ARG A 75 4.55 -21.86 -7.22
CA ARG A 75 3.50 -22.18 -6.26
C ARG A 75 4.13 -22.71 -4.98
N ASN A 76 3.72 -22.19 -3.83
CA ASN A 76 4.28 -22.53 -2.53
C ASN A 76 3.34 -23.38 -1.68
N THR A 77 2.16 -22.86 -1.34
CA THR A 77 1.22 -23.53 -0.43
C THR A 77 -0.23 -23.44 -0.91
N LEU A 78 -1.03 -24.45 -0.51
CA LEU A 78 -2.49 -24.47 -0.59
C LEU A 78 -3.03 -24.72 0.81
N ALA A 79 -3.95 -23.88 1.27
CA ALA A 79 -4.62 -24.01 2.55
C ALA A 79 -6.15 -23.96 2.34
N TYR A 80 -6.88 -24.72 3.14
CA TYR A 80 -8.34 -24.68 3.20
C TYR A 80 -8.78 -24.21 4.59
N TYR A 81 -9.78 -23.34 4.62
CA TYR A 81 -10.35 -22.76 5.83
C TYR A 81 -11.85 -23.05 5.89
N ASP A 82 -12.32 -23.47 7.07
CA ASP A 82 -13.68 -23.93 7.31
C ASP A 82 -14.70 -22.80 7.50
N GLY A 83 -14.24 -21.57 7.76
CA GLY A 83 -15.09 -20.42 8.10
C GLY A 83 -15.58 -20.42 9.55
N ASP A 84 -15.13 -21.37 10.37
CA ASP A 84 -15.45 -21.47 11.79
C ASP A 84 -14.22 -21.24 12.67
N SER A 85 -13.23 -22.14 12.62
CA SER A 85 -11.98 -22.00 13.36
C SER A 85 -11.02 -21.01 12.70
N ASP A 86 -11.09 -20.89 11.38
CA ASP A 86 -10.25 -20.02 10.57
C ASP A 86 -10.96 -19.64 9.27
N ASP A 87 -10.54 -18.54 8.64
CA ASP A 87 -11.21 -18.00 7.47
C ASP A 87 -10.28 -17.16 6.59
N LEU A 88 -10.76 -16.82 5.39
CA LEU A 88 -10.00 -16.06 4.39
C LEU A 88 -9.76 -14.59 4.80
N VAL A 89 -10.58 -14.01 5.67
CA VAL A 89 -10.66 -12.55 5.85
C VAL A 89 -10.18 -12.10 7.22
N THR A 90 -10.42 -12.90 8.26
CA THR A 90 -10.17 -12.51 9.66
C THR A 90 -9.19 -13.42 10.40
N ALA A 91 -8.66 -14.46 9.76
CA ALA A 91 -7.85 -15.48 10.42
C ALA A 91 -8.54 -16.10 11.66
N GLY A 92 -9.85 -16.34 11.56
CA GLY A 92 -10.69 -16.89 12.62
C GLY A 92 -11.17 -15.88 13.68
N LEU A 93 -10.75 -14.61 13.61
CA LEU A 93 -11.09 -13.61 14.62
C LEU A 93 -12.57 -13.18 14.60
N GLY A 94 -13.20 -13.11 13.43
CA GLY A 94 -14.57 -12.61 13.25
C GLY A 94 -14.72 -11.09 13.39
N PHE A 95 -15.80 -10.53 12.85
CA PHE A 95 -16.08 -9.10 12.87
C PHE A 95 -16.37 -8.55 14.28
N THR A 96 -17.11 -9.27 15.11
CA THR A 96 -17.54 -8.80 16.43
C THR A 96 -16.34 -8.57 17.35
N PRO A 97 -15.36 -9.50 17.48
CA PRO A 97 -14.15 -9.24 18.24
C PRO A 97 -13.34 -8.06 17.68
N LEU A 98 -13.15 -7.99 16.36
CA LEU A 98 -12.41 -6.91 15.69
C LEU A 98 -13.05 -5.52 15.88
N SER A 99 -14.36 -5.44 16.12
CA SER A 99 -15.10 -4.18 16.27
C SER A 99 -15.37 -3.76 17.72
N THR A 100 -15.14 -4.64 18.69
CA THR A 100 -15.48 -4.40 20.11
C THR A 100 -14.26 -4.21 21.00
N THR A 101 -13.13 -4.82 20.67
CA THR A 101 -11.91 -4.73 21.47
C THR A 101 -10.65 -4.67 20.62
N ILE A 102 -9.58 -4.11 21.17
CA ILE A 102 -8.24 -4.27 20.61
C ILE A 102 -7.74 -5.64 21.07
N ILE A 103 -7.59 -6.57 20.12
CA ILE A 103 -7.09 -7.91 20.39
C ILE A 103 -5.56 -7.85 20.44
N VAL A 104 -4.96 -8.59 21.37
CA VAL A 104 -3.52 -8.90 21.34
C VAL A 104 -3.46 -10.41 21.12
N PRO A 105 -3.14 -10.89 19.90
CA PRO A 105 -3.12 -12.31 19.61
C PRO A 105 -2.09 -13.00 20.52
N GLU A 106 -2.49 -14.13 21.10
CA GLU A 106 -1.54 -14.97 21.82
C GLU A 106 -0.56 -15.58 20.83
N VAL A 107 0.71 -15.58 21.20
CA VAL A 107 1.78 -16.21 20.41
C VAL A 107 2.50 -17.16 21.35
N GLU A 108 2.39 -18.46 21.09
CA GLU A 108 2.92 -19.51 21.97
C GLU A 108 4.43 -19.34 22.17
N ILE A 109 5.15 -19.08 21.07
CA ILE A 109 6.60 -18.84 21.08
C ILE A 109 6.88 -17.54 20.31
N PRO A 110 7.04 -16.39 20.98
CA PRO A 110 7.27 -15.09 20.32
C PRO A 110 8.50 -15.02 19.39
N ALA A 111 9.50 -15.89 19.63
CA ALA A 111 10.69 -16.01 18.80
C ALA A 111 10.51 -16.98 17.61
N LYS A 112 9.34 -17.61 17.48
CA LYS A 112 9.01 -18.56 16.41
C LYS A 112 7.47 -18.67 16.25
N PRO A 113 6.77 -17.58 15.92
CA PRO A 113 5.34 -17.63 15.71
C PRO A 113 5.03 -18.60 14.56
N ASN A 114 3.99 -19.41 14.68
CA ASN A 114 3.51 -20.25 13.59
C ASN A 114 2.77 -19.42 12.53
N PHE A 115 2.43 -20.02 11.38
CA PHE A 115 1.80 -19.27 10.29
C PHE A 115 0.45 -18.66 10.67
N GLN A 116 -0.36 -19.36 11.46
CA GLN A 116 -1.67 -18.87 11.87
C GLN A 116 -1.56 -17.69 12.84
N GLU A 117 -0.66 -17.76 13.81
CA GLU A 117 -0.38 -16.64 14.72
C GLU A 117 0.08 -15.40 13.93
N ARG A 118 0.90 -15.58 12.89
CA ARG A 118 1.31 -14.48 12.00
C ARG A 118 0.13 -13.91 11.20
N ARG A 119 -0.74 -14.77 10.64
CA ARG A 119 -1.97 -14.33 9.95
C ARG A 119 -2.87 -13.54 10.89
N GLN A 120 -3.10 -14.02 12.10
CA GLN A 120 -3.88 -13.31 13.11
C GLN A 120 -3.24 -11.99 13.50
N ALA A 121 -1.93 -11.93 13.75
CA ALA A 121 -1.23 -10.68 14.02
C ALA A 121 -1.39 -9.67 12.88
N LYS A 122 -1.32 -10.13 11.63
CA LYS A 122 -1.40 -9.29 10.44
C LYS A 122 -2.83 -8.86 10.09
N LEU A 123 -3.83 -9.69 10.34
CA LEU A 123 -5.25 -9.40 10.05
C LEU A 123 -6.02 -8.82 11.23
N ASN A 124 -5.39 -8.74 12.40
CA ASN A 124 -5.96 -8.10 13.58
C ASN A 124 -5.86 -6.57 13.49
N ARG A 125 -7.02 -5.91 13.48
CA ARG A 125 -7.13 -4.46 13.62
C ARG A 125 -8.42 -4.09 14.32
N TYR A 126 -8.44 -2.91 14.95
CA TYR A 126 -9.67 -2.36 15.49
C TYR A 126 -10.54 -1.70 14.39
N ILE A 127 -11.72 -2.26 14.18
CA ILE A 127 -12.77 -1.71 13.31
C ILE A 127 -13.61 -0.73 14.13
N ASP A 128 -13.35 0.57 13.95
CA ASP A 128 -14.10 1.61 14.64
C ASP A 128 -15.45 1.82 13.96
N THR A 129 -16.51 1.25 14.53
CA THR A 129 -17.87 1.39 13.98
C THR A 129 -18.39 2.83 14.00
N LYS A 130 -17.77 3.74 14.78
CA LYS A 130 -18.16 5.16 14.79
C LYS A 130 -17.88 5.86 13.46
N ILE A 131 -16.92 5.36 12.68
CA ILE A 131 -16.63 5.88 11.34
C ILE A 131 -17.49 5.24 10.25
N GLY A 132 -18.44 4.37 10.60
CA GLY A 132 -19.37 3.74 9.65
C GLY A 132 -18.85 2.43 9.06
N GLU A 133 -17.59 2.11 9.29
CA GLU A 133 -17.06 0.80 8.94
C GLU A 133 -17.78 -0.29 9.75
N GLY A 134 -18.18 -1.39 9.10
CA GLY A 134 -18.95 -2.45 9.74
C GLY A 134 -20.43 -2.11 9.93
N THR A 135 -20.90 -0.94 9.48
CA THR A 135 -22.33 -0.58 9.45
C THR A 135 -22.78 -0.08 8.08
N LEU A 136 -22.08 0.90 7.52
CA LEU A 136 -22.37 1.50 6.21
C LEU A 136 -21.55 0.90 5.06
N PHE A 137 -20.36 0.36 5.36
CA PHE A 137 -19.47 -0.32 4.40
C PHE A 137 -18.64 -1.41 5.09
N GLY A 138 -17.92 -2.22 4.31
CA GLY A 138 -17.14 -3.36 4.79
C GLY A 138 -18.03 -4.53 5.24
N PHE A 139 -17.78 -5.05 6.44
CA PHE A 139 -18.52 -6.21 6.97
C PHE A 139 -20.03 -5.99 7.13
N ARG A 140 -20.49 -4.74 7.32
CA ARG A 140 -21.92 -4.36 7.46
C ARG A 140 -22.70 -5.33 8.35
N LYS A 141 -22.56 -5.21 9.68
CA LYS A 141 -23.07 -6.15 10.71
C LYS A 141 -24.49 -6.68 10.45
N GLN A 142 -25.38 -5.85 9.94
CA GLN A 142 -26.77 -6.22 9.63
C GLN A 142 -26.92 -7.25 8.51
N GLU A 143 -25.89 -7.46 7.68
CA GLU A 143 -25.83 -8.44 6.59
C GLU A 143 -25.12 -9.73 7.01
N LEU A 144 -24.57 -9.78 8.23
CA LEU A 144 -23.85 -10.94 8.75
C LEU A 144 -24.81 -11.91 9.40
N THR A 145 -24.60 -13.20 9.17
CA THR A 145 -25.25 -14.24 9.97
C THR A 145 -24.54 -14.34 11.33
N PRO A 146 -25.26 -14.51 12.45
CA PRO A 146 -24.64 -14.68 13.76
C PRO A 146 -23.73 -15.91 13.87
N LEU A 147 -23.93 -16.92 13.02
CA LEU A 147 -23.15 -18.16 13.03
C LEU A 147 -21.71 -17.97 12.51
N PHE A 148 -21.52 -17.12 11.50
CA PHE A 148 -20.21 -16.95 10.86
C PHE A 148 -19.54 -15.62 11.22
N ASP A 149 -20.27 -14.62 11.73
CA ASP A 149 -19.72 -13.32 12.18
C ASP A 149 -18.76 -12.67 11.17
N GLY A 150 -19.09 -12.78 9.88
CA GLY A 150 -18.29 -12.23 8.77
C GLY A 150 -17.12 -13.09 8.29
N LYS A 151 -16.89 -14.27 8.89
CA LYS A 151 -15.90 -15.24 8.41
C LYS A 151 -16.32 -15.84 7.07
N ILE A 152 -15.34 -16.05 6.19
CA ILE A 152 -15.54 -16.65 4.86
C ILE A 152 -14.67 -17.90 4.70
N ALA A 153 -15.33 -19.05 4.50
CA ALA A 153 -14.69 -20.32 4.20
C ALA A 153 -14.12 -20.35 2.77
N GLY A 154 -13.05 -21.11 2.54
CA GLY A 154 -12.53 -21.30 1.18
C GLY A 154 -11.08 -21.75 1.12
N THR A 155 -10.46 -21.54 -0.03
CA THR A 155 -9.08 -21.95 -0.32
C THR A 155 -8.17 -20.73 -0.49
N GLU A 156 -6.99 -20.75 0.15
CA GLU A 156 -5.87 -19.84 -0.15
C GLU A 156 -4.79 -20.58 -0.93
N ILE A 157 -4.29 -19.96 -2.00
CA ILE A 157 -3.18 -20.47 -2.81
C ILE A 157 -2.13 -19.38 -2.93
N SER A 158 -0.90 -19.77 -2.64
CA SER A 158 0.19 -18.83 -2.39
C SER A 158 1.28 -19.03 -3.44
N ALA A 159 1.80 -17.92 -3.98
CA ALA A 159 2.76 -17.96 -5.07
C ALA A 159 3.77 -16.81 -5.05
N VAL A 160 4.86 -16.98 -5.81
CA VAL A 160 5.92 -15.98 -6.00
C VAL A 160 6.30 -15.85 -7.47
N GLN A 161 6.39 -14.61 -7.95
CA GLN A 161 7.06 -14.30 -9.22
C GLN A 161 8.58 -14.22 -8.98
N ARG A 162 9.34 -15.23 -9.43
CA ARG A 162 10.78 -15.38 -9.13
C ARG A 162 11.63 -14.15 -9.45
N GLN A 163 11.40 -13.54 -10.60
CA GLN A 163 12.30 -12.52 -11.15
C GLN A 163 12.48 -11.31 -10.22
N ASP A 164 11.42 -10.91 -9.52
CA ASP A 164 11.39 -9.70 -8.68
C ASP A 164 11.00 -9.97 -7.23
N GLY A 165 10.77 -11.25 -6.91
CA GLY A 165 10.30 -11.68 -5.60
C GLY A 165 8.96 -11.03 -5.23
N VAL A 166 7.99 -11.06 -6.14
CA VAL A 166 6.62 -10.55 -5.90
C VAL A 166 5.80 -11.67 -5.27
N GLY A 167 5.29 -11.45 -4.06
CA GLY A 167 4.32 -12.33 -3.42
C GLY A 167 2.94 -12.19 -4.06
N MET A 168 2.25 -13.32 -4.24
CA MET A 168 0.88 -13.39 -4.74
C MET A 168 0.04 -14.34 -3.87
N LEU A 169 -1.20 -13.97 -3.62
CA LEU A 169 -2.17 -14.77 -2.85
C LEU A 169 -3.48 -14.83 -3.62
N LEU A 170 -4.00 -16.02 -3.88
CA LEU A 170 -5.32 -16.23 -4.45
C LEU A 170 -6.25 -16.81 -3.39
N GLN A 171 -7.37 -16.13 -3.16
CA GLN A 171 -8.46 -16.58 -2.32
C GLN A 171 -9.63 -17.02 -3.20
N ILE A 172 -10.12 -18.24 -3.00
CA ILE A 172 -11.28 -18.79 -3.69
C ILE A 172 -12.32 -19.12 -2.62
N PRO A 173 -13.44 -18.40 -2.55
CA PRO A 173 -14.46 -18.67 -1.54
C PRO A 173 -15.13 -20.02 -1.84
N LEU A 174 -15.65 -20.68 -0.80
CA LEU A 174 -16.30 -21.98 -0.93
C LEU A 174 -17.45 -21.97 -1.94
N ASP A 175 -18.16 -20.84 -2.02
CA ASP A 175 -19.32 -20.59 -2.86
C ASP A 175 -18.99 -19.89 -4.20
N PHE A 176 -17.73 -19.94 -4.65
CA PHE A 176 -17.29 -19.39 -5.95
C PHE A 176 -18.24 -19.79 -7.10
N ASN A 177 -18.74 -18.79 -7.83
CA ASN A 177 -19.76 -19.00 -8.86
C ASN A 177 -19.16 -19.40 -10.21
N LYS A 178 -19.06 -20.71 -10.47
CA LYS A 178 -18.51 -21.27 -11.72
C LYS A 178 -19.30 -20.93 -12.98
N ASN A 179 -20.59 -20.60 -12.84
CA ASN A 179 -21.46 -20.30 -13.98
C ASN A 179 -21.38 -18.82 -14.38
N LYS A 180 -20.93 -17.97 -13.47
CA LYS A 180 -20.65 -16.54 -13.68
C LYS A 180 -19.31 -16.21 -13.01
N PRO A 181 -18.20 -16.78 -13.53
CA PRO A 181 -16.92 -16.66 -12.87
C PRO A 181 -16.47 -15.20 -12.86
N CYS A 182 -15.90 -14.78 -11.74
CA CYS A 182 -15.32 -13.45 -11.61
C CYS A 182 -14.03 -13.47 -10.78
N ILE A 183 -13.11 -12.58 -11.14
CA ILE A 183 -11.82 -12.39 -10.47
C ILE A 183 -11.71 -10.91 -10.08
N VAL A 184 -11.36 -10.65 -8.82
CA VAL A 184 -11.00 -9.31 -8.36
C VAL A 184 -9.52 -9.30 -8.01
N ALA A 185 -8.72 -8.57 -8.79
CA ALA A 185 -7.33 -8.31 -8.45
C ALA A 185 -7.24 -7.13 -7.48
N VAL A 186 -6.52 -7.32 -6.37
CA VAL A 186 -6.30 -6.33 -5.32
C VAL A 186 -4.78 -6.14 -5.13
N PRO A 187 -4.16 -5.22 -5.88
CA PRO A 187 -2.77 -4.85 -5.66
C PRO A 187 -2.65 -4.18 -4.29
N ALA A 188 -1.67 -4.60 -3.49
CA ALA A 188 -1.53 -4.13 -2.12
C ALA A 188 -1.44 -2.59 -2.05
N SER A 189 -2.08 -2.00 -1.05
CA SER A 189 -1.97 -0.59 -0.72
C SER A 189 -0.58 -0.29 -0.17
N ASP A 190 -0.07 0.90 -0.48
CA ASP A 190 1.24 1.36 0.00
C ASP A 190 2.34 0.32 -0.30
N SER A 191 3.29 0.08 0.62
CA SER A 191 4.39 -0.88 0.39
C SER A 191 4.27 -2.15 1.23
N ASP A 192 3.05 -2.44 1.65
CA ASP A 192 2.71 -3.61 2.46
C ASP A 192 2.77 -4.92 1.65
N GLY A 193 2.63 -6.06 2.33
CA GLY A 193 2.54 -7.38 1.71
C GLY A 193 1.13 -7.80 1.30
N VAL A 194 1.01 -9.02 0.78
CA VAL A 194 -0.25 -9.62 0.29
C VAL A 194 -1.33 -9.78 1.37
N PHE A 195 -0.97 -9.71 2.65
CA PHE A 195 -1.90 -9.74 3.77
C PHE A 195 -2.23 -8.35 4.33
N ASN A 196 -2.17 -7.30 3.51
CA ASN A 196 -2.64 -5.97 3.95
C ASN A 196 -4.09 -6.06 4.45
N THR A 197 -4.30 -5.71 5.72
CA THR A 197 -5.55 -5.97 6.43
C THR A 197 -6.73 -5.24 5.80
N LYS A 198 -6.54 -3.99 5.35
CA LYS A 198 -7.62 -3.23 4.73
C LYS A 198 -7.94 -3.75 3.33
N ASP A 199 -6.92 -4.14 2.58
CA ASP A 199 -7.12 -4.71 1.26
C ASP A 199 -7.91 -6.01 1.34
N ILE A 200 -7.61 -6.90 2.29
CA ILE A 200 -8.37 -8.13 2.51
C ILE A 200 -9.77 -7.83 3.07
N GLN A 201 -9.89 -6.98 4.09
CA GLN A 201 -11.14 -6.81 4.85
C GLN A 201 -12.11 -5.77 4.28
N ILE A 202 -11.74 -5.07 3.21
CA ILE A 202 -12.63 -4.15 2.48
C ILE A 202 -12.71 -4.57 1.01
N ARG A 203 -11.60 -4.48 0.26
CA ARG A 203 -11.58 -4.68 -1.20
C ARG A 203 -11.77 -6.15 -1.58
N GLY A 204 -11.01 -7.01 -0.94
CA GLY A 204 -11.11 -8.45 -1.10
C GLY A 204 -12.40 -9.00 -0.54
N LEU A 205 -12.81 -8.55 0.65
CA LEU A 205 -14.10 -8.88 1.25
C LEU A 205 -15.25 -8.59 0.28
N TRP A 206 -15.24 -7.44 -0.39
CA TRP A 206 -16.24 -7.11 -1.41
C TRP A 206 -16.29 -8.19 -2.51
N GLY A 207 -15.15 -8.58 -3.07
CA GLY A 207 -15.07 -9.61 -4.11
C GLY A 207 -15.54 -10.99 -3.63
N LEU A 208 -15.11 -11.42 -2.45
CA LEU A 208 -15.51 -12.69 -1.86
C LEU A 208 -17.02 -12.76 -1.61
N ARG A 209 -17.64 -11.65 -1.16
CA ARG A 209 -19.10 -11.55 -0.97
C ARG A 209 -19.90 -11.55 -2.26
N HIS A 210 -19.25 -11.30 -3.40
CA HIS A 210 -19.81 -11.44 -4.74
C HIS A 210 -19.50 -12.81 -5.37
N ASN A 211 -19.06 -13.78 -4.57
CA ASN A 211 -18.66 -15.12 -5.00
C ASN A 211 -17.52 -15.11 -6.05
N CYS A 212 -16.71 -14.05 -6.07
CA CYS A 212 -15.54 -13.95 -6.92
C CYS A 212 -14.32 -14.56 -6.26
N ALA A 213 -13.40 -15.06 -7.08
CA ALA A 213 -12.04 -15.29 -6.61
C ALA A 213 -11.32 -13.95 -6.45
N VAL A 214 -10.46 -13.82 -5.46
CA VAL A 214 -9.72 -12.57 -5.19
C VAL A 214 -8.23 -12.86 -5.23
N VAL A 215 -7.48 -12.12 -6.04
CA VAL A 215 -6.03 -12.27 -6.15
C VAL A 215 -5.30 -11.02 -5.70
N TYR A 216 -4.38 -11.17 -4.77
CA TYR A 216 -3.54 -10.11 -4.21
C TYR A 216 -2.12 -10.22 -4.74
N ASN A 217 -1.45 -9.08 -4.86
CA ASN A 217 -0.01 -9.03 -5.10
C ASN A 217 0.64 -7.85 -4.34
N ASP A 218 1.89 -8.03 -3.91
CA ASP A 218 2.64 -6.99 -3.17
C ASP A 218 3.35 -5.97 -4.08
N LYS A 219 3.15 -6.08 -5.40
CA LYS A 219 3.74 -5.24 -6.45
C LYS A 219 5.28 -5.15 -6.41
N GLY A 220 5.94 -6.17 -5.87
CA GLY A 220 7.39 -6.24 -5.72
C GLY A 220 7.94 -5.50 -4.51
N LEU A 221 7.07 -5.00 -3.64
CA LEU A 221 7.43 -4.34 -2.39
C LEU A 221 7.41 -5.37 -1.25
N GLY A 222 6.25 -5.58 -0.63
CA GLY A 222 6.10 -6.47 0.51
C GLY A 222 6.90 -6.00 1.74
N ASN A 223 6.62 -6.62 2.89
CA ASN A 223 7.36 -6.36 4.14
C ASN A 223 8.76 -7.02 4.13
N GLY A 224 9.54 -6.78 3.09
CA GLY A 224 10.91 -7.27 2.92
C GLY A 224 11.89 -6.52 3.80
N ILE A 225 11.84 -6.78 5.11
CA ILE A 225 12.75 -6.24 6.11
C ILE A 225 13.86 -7.26 6.37
N TYR A 226 15.11 -6.78 6.40
CA TYR A 226 16.31 -7.58 6.60
C TYR A 226 17.10 -7.05 7.81
N ASP A 227 17.35 -7.92 8.78
CA ASP A 227 18.26 -7.67 9.90
C ASP A 227 19.70 -7.92 9.45
N ILE A 228 20.49 -6.85 9.39
CA ILE A 228 21.86 -6.89 8.87
C ILE A 228 22.80 -7.61 9.86
N GLU A 229 22.58 -7.49 11.16
CA GLU A 229 23.45 -8.10 12.17
C GLU A 229 23.22 -9.61 12.24
N ARG A 230 21.94 -10.03 12.22
CA ARG A 230 21.56 -11.44 12.30
C ARG A 230 21.60 -12.15 10.94
N LYS A 231 21.63 -11.39 9.84
CA LYS A 231 21.56 -11.88 8.45
C LYS A 231 20.27 -12.66 8.16
N LEU A 232 19.18 -12.16 8.69
CA LEU A 232 17.86 -12.77 8.60
C LEU A 232 16.88 -11.82 7.92
N GLY A 233 15.91 -12.38 7.20
CA GLY A 233 14.79 -11.62 6.68
C GLY A 233 13.53 -12.46 6.63
N PHE A 234 12.46 -11.86 6.13
CA PHE A 234 11.17 -12.54 6.01
C PHE A 234 10.99 -13.24 4.66
N THR A 235 10.39 -14.42 4.68
CA THR A 235 9.68 -14.95 3.51
C THR A 235 8.44 -14.11 3.21
N VAL A 236 7.81 -14.36 2.06
CA VAL A 236 6.50 -13.76 1.73
C VAL A 236 5.46 -14.04 2.83
N TRP A 237 5.61 -15.16 3.54
CA TRP A 237 4.69 -15.66 4.57
C TRP A 237 5.12 -15.34 6.00
N GLY A 238 6.13 -14.48 6.17
CA GLY A 238 6.56 -13.97 7.47
C GLY A 238 7.47 -14.89 8.27
N GLU A 239 7.94 -15.99 7.70
CA GLU A 239 8.95 -16.82 8.36
C GLU A 239 10.30 -16.12 8.34
N VAL A 240 11.00 -16.16 9.47
CA VAL A 240 12.35 -15.60 9.60
C VAL A 240 13.38 -16.68 9.26
N GLN A 241 14.21 -16.42 8.25
CA GLN A 241 15.25 -17.36 7.81
C GLN A 241 16.42 -16.66 7.10
N ASN A 242 17.48 -17.42 6.83
CA ASN A 242 18.65 -17.01 6.04
C ASN A 242 18.64 -17.72 4.67
N GLY A 243 18.01 -17.09 3.67
CA GLY A 243 17.86 -17.63 2.31
C GLY A 243 16.40 -17.91 1.95
N ASN A 244 16.06 -17.89 0.66
CA ASN A 244 14.66 -17.94 0.18
C ASN A 244 13.74 -16.90 0.84
N ILE A 245 14.28 -15.70 1.09
CA ILE A 245 13.57 -14.55 1.66
C ILE A 245 13.18 -13.54 0.58
N LEU A 246 12.25 -12.64 0.91
CA LEU A 246 11.77 -11.57 0.02
C LEU A 246 12.89 -10.65 -0.49
N PHE A 247 13.88 -10.40 0.36
CA PHE A 247 14.91 -9.41 0.11
C PHE A 247 16.15 -9.65 0.99
N SER A 248 17.32 -9.53 0.39
CA SER A 248 18.61 -9.43 1.07
C SER A 248 19.46 -8.39 0.34
N PRO A 249 20.03 -7.40 1.03
CA PRO A 249 20.96 -6.46 0.41
C PRO A 249 22.33 -7.10 0.22
N TRP A 250 23.07 -6.61 -0.77
CA TRP A 250 24.50 -6.88 -0.87
C TRP A 250 25.29 -5.82 -0.10
N ILE A 251 26.16 -6.25 0.82
CA ILE A 251 27.01 -5.37 1.64
C ILE A 251 28.45 -5.86 1.57
N ASN A 252 29.32 -5.04 0.98
CA ASN A 252 30.75 -5.27 0.99
C ASN A 252 31.34 -5.10 2.40
N ASN A 253 32.09 -6.10 2.87
CA ASN A 253 32.69 -6.12 4.20
C ASN A 253 31.64 -5.82 5.30
N GLU A 254 30.64 -6.70 5.38
CA GLU A 254 29.48 -6.58 6.27
C GLU A 254 29.87 -6.39 7.74
N GLU A 255 30.92 -7.06 8.24
CA GLU A 255 31.41 -6.89 9.61
C GLU A 255 31.84 -5.45 9.90
N LYS A 256 32.54 -4.81 8.95
CA LYS A 256 32.91 -3.40 9.06
C LYS A 256 31.68 -2.49 9.03
N TYR A 257 30.69 -2.82 8.20
CA TYR A 257 29.44 -2.07 8.15
C TYR A 257 28.68 -2.14 9.47
N ILE A 258 28.49 -3.35 10.03
CA ILE A 258 27.84 -3.58 11.33
C ILE A 258 28.59 -2.84 12.44
N LYS A 259 29.93 -2.92 12.47
CA LYS A 259 30.74 -2.22 13.48
C LYS A 259 30.57 -0.70 13.40
N LYS A 260 30.42 -0.14 12.20
CA LYS A 260 30.22 1.30 11.99
C LYS A 260 28.79 1.73 12.28
N TYR A 261 27.82 0.91 11.92
CA TYR A 261 26.39 1.18 12.05
C TYR A 261 25.69 0.00 12.73
N PRO A 262 25.76 -0.10 14.07
CA PRO A 262 25.07 -1.16 14.79
C PRO A 262 23.56 -0.99 14.74
N HIS A 263 22.82 -2.09 14.89
CA HIS A 263 21.35 -2.15 14.96
C HIS A 263 20.65 -1.61 13.70
N ARG A 264 21.22 -1.92 12.53
CA ARG A 264 20.69 -1.49 11.23
C ARG A 264 19.92 -2.57 10.52
N TYR A 265 18.93 -2.11 9.76
CA TYR A 265 18.04 -2.92 8.97
C TYR A 265 18.02 -2.41 7.53
N ALA A 266 17.67 -3.29 6.60
CA ALA A 266 17.42 -2.91 5.21
C ALA A 266 15.96 -3.22 4.85
N ILE A 267 15.31 -2.28 4.16
CA ILE A 267 13.94 -2.43 3.65
C ILE A 267 13.99 -2.60 2.13
N LYS A 268 13.27 -3.58 1.57
CA LYS A 268 13.31 -3.95 0.14
C LYS A 268 13.06 -2.76 -0.78
N GLN A 269 11.99 -2.00 -0.56
CA GLN A 269 11.68 -0.86 -1.42
C GLN A 269 12.78 0.21 -1.40
N LEU A 270 13.41 0.42 -0.24
CA LEU A 270 14.47 1.41 -0.10
C LEU A 270 15.77 0.91 -0.73
N HIS A 271 16.11 -0.37 -0.56
CA HIS A 271 17.49 -0.84 -0.76
C HIS A 271 17.66 -1.98 -1.76
N SER A 272 16.60 -2.45 -2.41
CA SER A 272 16.68 -3.50 -3.45
C SER A 272 17.34 -3.05 -4.74
N GLN A 273 17.51 -1.73 -4.91
CA GLN A 273 18.00 -1.12 -6.16
C GLN A 273 17.06 -1.40 -7.35
N LEU A 274 15.82 -1.82 -7.08
CA LEU A 274 14.76 -1.96 -8.06
C LEU A 274 13.87 -0.72 -8.06
N ASN A 275 13.37 -0.37 -9.24
CA ASN A 275 12.28 0.59 -9.39
C ASN A 275 10.98 -0.20 -9.60
N ALA A 276 10.42 -0.74 -8.51
CA ALA A 276 9.27 -1.64 -8.58
C ALA A 276 8.03 -0.97 -9.21
N GLU A 277 7.84 0.34 -8.99
CA GLU A 277 6.72 1.10 -9.54
C GLU A 277 6.65 1.06 -11.07
N ALA A 278 7.80 1.00 -11.75
CA ALA A 278 7.85 0.91 -13.21
C ALA A 278 7.18 -0.36 -13.77
N ARG A 279 6.97 -1.37 -12.92
CA ARG A 279 6.44 -2.68 -13.29
C ARG A 279 5.18 -3.08 -12.53
N TRP A 280 4.60 -2.17 -11.75
CA TRP A 280 3.38 -2.44 -11.00
C TRP A 280 2.26 -3.00 -11.88
N GLY A 281 1.98 -2.40 -13.03
CA GLY A 281 0.94 -2.91 -13.95
C GLY A 281 1.20 -4.33 -14.43
N GLU A 282 2.45 -4.67 -14.75
CA GLU A 282 2.85 -6.03 -15.14
C GLU A 282 2.60 -7.05 -14.01
N HIS A 283 2.90 -6.68 -12.76
CA HIS A 283 2.67 -7.55 -11.61
C HIS A 283 1.19 -7.81 -11.36
N VAL A 284 0.31 -6.82 -11.62
CA VAL A 284 -1.14 -7.02 -11.56
C VAL A 284 -1.59 -7.99 -12.66
N LEU A 285 -1.18 -7.79 -13.91
CA LEU A 285 -1.56 -8.68 -15.03
C LEU A 285 -1.09 -10.12 -14.78
N LYS A 286 0.13 -10.31 -14.27
CA LYS A 286 0.62 -11.63 -13.87
C LYS A 286 -0.17 -12.27 -12.73
N SER A 287 -0.67 -11.47 -11.78
CA SER A 287 -1.54 -12.00 -10.74
C SER A 287 -2.87 -12.52 -11.30
N LEU A 288 -3.39 -11.90 -12.36
CA LEU A 288 -4.57 -12.39 -13.08
C LEU A 288 -4.27 -13.69 -13.85
N GLU A 289 -3.12 -13.78 -14.54
CA GLU A 289 -2.65 -15.04 -15.16
C GLU A 289 -2.57 -16.18 -14.13
N PHE A 290 -2.04 -15.89 -12.93
CA PHE A 290 -1.99 -16.84 -11.82
C PHE A 290 -3.38 -17.28 -11.36
N ALA A 291 -4.32 -16.34 -11.21
CA ALA A 291 -5.70 -16.64 -10.84
C ALA A 291 -6.39 -17.53 -11.87
N PHE A 292 -6.29 -17.19 -13.17
CA PHE A 292 -6.82 -18.03 -14.24
C PHE A 292 -6.22 -19.43 -14.24
N TYR A 293 -4.90 -19.54 -14.07
CA TYR A 293 -4.23 -20.84 -14.00
C TYR A 293 -4.79 -21.70 -12.85
N GLU A 294 -4.81 -21.19 -11.61
CA GLU A 294 -5.26 -21.99 -10.46
C GLU A 294 -6.76 -22.30 -10.49
N LEU A 295 -7.61 -21.38 -10.98
CA LEU A 295 -9.04 -21.64 -11.15
C LEU A 295 -9.29 -22.76 -12.16
N ASN A 296 -8.58 -22.74 -13.29
CA ASN A 296 -8.67 -23.82 -14.27
C ASN A 296 -8.15 -25.15 -13.71
N ILE A 297 -7.02 -25.15 -13.00
CA ILE A 297 -6.51 -26.35 -12.32
C ILE A 297 -7.54 -26.91 -11.32
N LYS A 298 -8.23 -26.05 -10.58
CA LYS A 298 -9.16 -26.46 -9.54
C LYS A 298 -10.49 -26.98 -10.09
N PHE A 299 -10.97 -26.45 -11.21
CA PHE A 299 -12.35 -26.67 -11.67
C PHE A 299 -12.46 -27.35 -13.03
N SER A 300 -11.38 -27.47 -13.81
CA SER A 300 -11.42 -28.20 -15.07
C SER A 300 -11.57 -29.71 -14.84
N PRO A 301 -12.49 -30.39 -15.55
CA PRO A 301 -12.67 -31.83 -15.42
C PRO A 301 -11.65 -32.64 -16.25
N ASN A 302 -10.92 -32.00 -17.18
CA ASN A 302 -10.13 -32.70 -18.20
C ASN A 302 -8.86 -31.93 -18.63
N ASP A 303 -8.31 -31.11 -17.74
CA ASP A 303 -7.12 -30.27 -17.96
C ASP A 303 -7.19 -29.31 -19.17
N GLN A 304 -8.41 -29.01 -19.63
CA GLN A 304 -8.68 -27.94 -20.60
C GLN A 304 -9.06 -26.64 -19.87
N ALA A 305 -8.61 -25.50 -20.37
CA ALA A 305 -8.99 -24.21 -19.80
C ALA A 305 -10.49 -23.94 -20.07
N ILE A 306 -11.27 -23.82 -18.99
CA ILE A 306 -12.70 -23.52 -18.98
C ILE A 306 -12.98 -22.06 -18.59
N PHE A 307 -12.02 -21.39 -17.95
CA PHE A 307 -12.08 -19.97 -17.60
C PHE A 307 -11.01 -19.20 -18.36
N ASN A 308 -11.43 -18.12 -19.02
CA ASN A 308 -10.57 -17.20 -19.74
C ASN A 308 -11.18 -15.78 -19.69
N LYS A 309 -10.47 -14.81 -20.26
CA LYS A 309 -10.92 -13.40 -20.29
C LYS A 309 -12.27 -13.18 -20.98
N ASP A 310 -12.68 -14.06 -21.90
CA ASP A 310 -13.91 -13.86 -22.68
C ASP A 310 -15.16 -14.35 -21.92
N ASN A 311 -14.99 -15.17 -20.88
CA ASN A 311 -16.11 -15.73 -20.11
C ASN A 311 -16.03 -15.46 -18.60
N THR A 312 -15.03 -14.72 -18.15
CA THR A 312 -14.79 -14.40 -16.74
C THR A 312 -14.72 -12.91 -16.56
N LEU A 313 -15.54 -12.37 -15.64
CA LEU A 313 -15.53 -10.96 -15.31
C LEU A 313 -14.28 -10.63 -14.48
N VAL A 314 -13.46 -9.68 -14.93
CA VAL A 314 -12.21 -9.31 -14.27
C VAL A 314 -12.24 -7.85 -13.83
N LEU A 315 -12.07 -7.64 -12.53
CA LEU A 315 -12.03 -6.33 -11.90
C LEU A 315 -10.67 -6.09 -11.24
N VAL A 316 -10.19 -4.86 -11.24
CA VAL A 316 -9.03 -4.46 -10.43
C VAL A 316 -9.45 -3.37 -9.45
N TYR A 317 -9.27 -3.62 -8.15
CA TYR A 317 -9.67 -2.70 -7.09
C TYR A 317 -8.48 -2.42 -6.15
N GLY A 318 -7.94 -1.19 -6.21
CA GLY A 318 -6.75 -0.80 -5.43
C GLY A 318 -6.85 0.58 -4.81
N ALA A 319 -5.99 0.86 -3.81
CA ALA A 319 -5.86 2.18 -3.19
C ALA A 319 -4.40 2.62 -2.98
N SER A 320 -4.16 3.93 -2.87
CA SER A 320 -2.82 4.52 -2.81
C SER A 320 -1.94 3.98 -3.95
N ASP A 321 -0.79 3.40 -3.64
CA ASP A 321 0.12 2.75 -4.57
C ASP A 321 -0.56 1.57 -5.30
N GLY A 322 -1.46 0.84 -4.65
CA GLY A 322 -2.27 -0.22 -5.27
C GLY A 322 -3.28 0.33 -6.28
N GLY A 323 -3.80 1.53 -6.05
CA GLY A 323 -4.65 2.25 -7.01
C GLY A 323 -3.85 2.72 -8.22
N GLY A 324 -2.62 3.17 -8.00
CA GLY A 324 -1.65 3.45 -9.07
C GLY A 324 -1.34 2.22 -9.92
N ALA A 325 -1.07 1.08 -9.27
CA ALA A 325 -0.84 -0.20 -9.92
C ALA A 325 -2.06 -0.66 -10.75
N ALA A 326 -3.28 -0.45 -10.24
CA ALA A 326 -4.51 -0.76 -10.95
C ALA A 326 -4.66 0.04 -12.26
N LEU A 327 -4.41 1.36 -12.22
CA LEU A 327 -4.42 2.19 -13.41
C LEU A 327 -3.34 1.77 -14.40
N LYS A 328 -2.11 1.52 -13.92
CA LYS A 328 -0.99 1.03 -14.74
C LYS A 328 -1.27 -0.32 -15.39
N ALA A 329 -1.99 -1.21 -14.71
CA ALA A 329 -2.44 -2.47 -15.30
C ALA A 329 -3.39 -2.22 -16.47
N GLY A 330 -4.36 -1.31 -16.29
CA GLY A 330 -5.25 -0.88 -17.37
C GLY A 330 -4.53 -0.25 -18.55
N GLU A 331 -3.46 0.54 -18.33
CA GLU A 331 -2.67 1.09 -19.44
C GLU A 331 -1.90 0.01 -20.24
N LEU A 332 -1.50 -1.07 -19.57
CA LEU A 332 -0.74 -2.17 -20.15
C LEU A 332 -1.61 -3.31 -20.69
N ASP A 333 -2.91 -3.29 -20.43
CA ASP A 333 -3.83 -4.37 -20.83
C ASP A 333 -4.17 -4.28 -22.33
N ASP A 334 -3.25 -4.74 -23.17
CA ASP A 334 -3.42 -4.83 -24.62
C ASP A 334 -4.22 -6.07 -25.07
N GLN A 335 -4.60 -6.94 -24.12
CA GLN A 335 -5.37 -8.15 -24.39
C GLN A 335 -6.83 -8.05 -23.96
N ASN A 336 -7.29 -6.91 -23.44
CA ASN A 336 -8.64 -6.73 -22.90
C ASN A 336 -8.96 -7.79 -21.81
N MET A 337 -8.02 -8.02 -20.91
CA MET A 337 -8.22 -8.92 -19.78
C MET A 337 -9.03 -8.28 -18.64
N ILE A 338 -9.02 -6.95 -18.51
CA ILE A 338 -9.65 -6.21 -17.42
C ILE A 338 -10.94 -5.54 -17.91
N ASP A 339 -12.08 -5.90 -17.31
CA ASP A 339 -13.38 -5.30 -17.63
C ASP A 339 -13.62 -3.98 -16.90
N GLY A 340 -13.01 -3.82 -15.72
CA GLY A 340 -13.27 -2.66 -14.89
C GLY A 340 -12.21 -2.38 -13.81
N ILE A 341 -12.02 -1.10 -13.50
CA ILE A 341 -11.03 -0.63 -12.52
C ILE A 341 -11.68 0.31 -11.50
N VAL A 342 -11.35 0.15 -10.23
CA VAL A 342 -11.59 1.15 -9.17
C VAL A 342 -10.28 1.49 -8.49
N ALA A 343 -9.87 2.76 -8.58
CA ALA A 343 -8.64 3.28 -8.01
C ALA A 343 -8.96 4.38 -6.98
N VAL A 344 -8.65 4.13 -5.71
CA VAL A 344 -8.93 5.04 -4.59
C VAL A 344 -7.65 5.78 -4.17
N ASN A 345 -7.68 7.11 -4.13
CA ASN A 345 -6.52 7.96 -3.84
C ASN A 345 -5.23 7.50 -4.58
N PRO A 346 -5.28 7.21 -5.89
CA PRO A 346 -4.16 6.53 -6.55
C PRO A 346 -2.90 7.37 -6.53
N GLN A 347 -1.78 6.75 -6.13
CA GLN A 347 -0.46 7.29 -6.38
C GLN A 347 -0.08 7.00 -7.83
N ILE A 348 -0.10 8.02 -8.67
CA ILE A 348 0.14 7.91 -10.10
C ILE A 348 0.91 9.12 -10.59
N GLN A 349 1.83 8.93 -11.53
CA GLN A 349 2.67 9.97 -12.12
C GLN A 349 2.25 10.24 -13.57
N PRO A 350 1.35 11.20 -13.88
CA PRO A 350 0.93 11.45 -15.25
C PRO A 350 2.08 11.96 -16.13
N ASN A 351 2.18 11.48 -17.37
CA ASN A 351 3.12 11.98 -18.36
C ASN A 351 2.57 13.25 -19.01
N LEU A 352 3.09 14.41 -18.63
CA LEU A 352 2.69 15.69 -19.18
C LEU A 352 3.77 16.34 -20.07
N ASP A 353 4.85 15.63 -20.41
CA ASP A 353 5.99 16.18 -21.17
C ASP A 353 5.56 16.76 -22.53
N LYS A 354 4.56 16.14 -23.17
CA LYS A 354 4.00 16.56 -24.46
C LYS A 354 2.53 16.98 -24.37
N ALA A 355 1.94 16.99 -23.18
CA ALA A 355 0.52 17.27 -22.97
C ALA A 355 0.33 18.57 -22.18
N SER A 356 -0.57 19.43 -22.65
CA SER A 356 -0.97 20.64 -21.93
C SER A 356 -2.37 20.45 -21.38
N VAL A 357 -2.44 20.07 -20.11
CA VAL A 357 -3.70 19.86 -19.39
C VAL A 357 -4.01 21.04 -18.47
N LYS A 358 -5.30 21.31 -18.26
CA LYS A 358 -5.77 22.48 -17.51
C LYS A 358 -6.81 22.11 -16.48
N LEU A 359 -6.81 22.82 -15.36
CA LEU A 359 -7.82 22.77 -14.32
C LEU A 359 -8.55 24.10 -14.22
N LYS A 360 -9.86 24.07 -14.03
CA LYS A 360 -10.68 25.20 -13.59
C LYS A 360 -11.53 24.76 -12.41
N ILE A 361 -11.54 25.54 -11.33
CA ILE A 361 -12.41 25.29 -10.17
C ILE A 361 -13.41 26.44 -10.08
N GLY A 362 -14.70 26.13 -10.25
CA GLY A 362 -15.81 27.05 -10.40
C GLY A 362 -15.49 28.27 -11.25
N ASN A 363 -15.49 29.46 -10.65
CA ASN A 363 -15.29 30.73 -11.37
C ASN A 363 -13.83 31.18 -11.44
N ASN A 364 -12.89 30.42 -10.89
CA ASN A 364 -11.48 30.77 -10.92
C ASN A 364 -10.91 30.72 -12.35
N ASN A 365 -9.80 31.42 -12.55
CA ASN A 365 -9.04 31.34 -13.79
C ASN A 365 -8.56 29.90 -14.05
N SER A 366 -8.55 29.51 -15.31
CA SER A 366 -7.99 28.22 -15.70
C SER A 366 -6.48 28.23 -15.44
N GLN A 367 -6.01 27.20 -14.74
CA GLN A 367 -4.59 26.99 -14.44
C GLN A 367 -4.07 25.77 -15.19
N LYS A 368 -2.79 25.82 -15.59
CA LYS A 368 -2.11 24.63 -16.13
C LYS A 368 -1.89 23.64 -14.99
N LEU A 369 -2.18 22.36 -15.24
CA LEU A 369 -1.76 21.29 -14.33
C LEU A 369 -0.31 20.91 -14.64
N GLU A 370 0.48 20.76 -13.59
CA GLU A 370 1.87 20.30 -13.65
C GLU A 370 1.96 18.85 -13.17
N ALA A 371 2.98 18.13 -13.64
CA ALA A 371 3.33 16.82 -13.11
C ALA A 371 4.50 16.98 -12.14
N LYS A 372 4.29 16.66 -10.86
CA LYS A 372 5.36 16.55 -9.86
C LYS A 372 5.26 15.18 -9.20
N SER A 373 6.37 14.45 -9.16
CA SER A 373 6.40 13.14 -8.52
C SER A 373 6.25 13.25 -7.02
N ILE A 374 5.74 12.19 -6.40
CA ILE A 374 5.69 12.07 -4.93
C ILE A 374 7.07 12.25 -4.32
N ALA A 375 8.14 11.75 -4.96
CA ALA A 375 9.51 12.00 -4.54
C ALA A 375 9.83 13.51 -4.46
N ASN A 376 9.37 14.32 -5.42
CA ASN A 376 9.65 15.75 -5.45
C ASN A 376 8.79 16.53 -4.46
N TYR A 377 7.46 16.37 -4.50
CA TYR A 377 6.60 17.19 -3.64
C TYR A 377 6.71 16.74 -2.17
N SER A 378 6.79 15.44 -1.86
CA SER A 378 6.94 15.02 -0.45
C SER A 378 8.29 15.43 0.13
N ALA A 379 9.36 15.50 -0.67
CA ALA A 379 10.65 16.04 -0.21
C ALA A 379 10.59 17.55 0.03
N TYR A 380 9.81 18.27 -0.79
CA TYR A 380 9.51 19.68 -0.55
C TYR A 380 8.68 19.86 0.73
N GLY A 381 7.70 18.99 0.98
CA GLY A 381 6.95 18.92 2.24
C GLY A 381 7.87 18.70 3.44
N ALA A 382 8.77 17.71 3.36
CA ALA A 382 9.72 17.40 4.42
C ALA A 382 10.68 18.56 4.77
N LEU A 383 10.94 19.48 3.82
CA LEU A 383 11.66 20.70 4.13
C LEU A 383 10.84 21.67 4.97
N TYR A 384 9.63 21.99 4.50
CA TYR A 384 8.91 23.19 4.94
C TYR A 384 7.88 22.93 6.02
N ILE A 385 7.30 21.73 6.12
CA ILE A 385 6.25 21.43 7.10
C ILE A 385 6.69 21.73 8.53
N PRO A 386 7.85 21.27 9.05
CA PRO A 386 8.20 21.56 10.45
C PRO A 386 8.39 23.05 10.76
N CYS A 387 8.77 23.87 9.76
CA CYS A 387 8.81 25.32 9.93
C CYS A 387 7.41 25.95 9.86
N ALA A 388 6.53 25.43 9.00
CA ALA A 388 5.22 26.01 8.73
C ALA A 388 4.22 25.84 9.89
N ILE A 389 4.39 24.83 10.73
CA ILE A 389 3.40 24.42 11.75
C ILE A 389 2.88 25.56 12.63
N PRO A 390 3.71 26.46 13.19
CA PRO A 390 3.21 27.57 14.00
C PRO A 390 2.33 28.59 13.25
N ALA A 391 2.32 28.58 11.92
CA ALA A 391 1.43 29.42 11.11
C ALA A 391 0.08 28.75 10.78
N ILE A 392 -0.09 27.47 11.11
CA ILE A 392 -1.33 26.73 10.85
C ILE A 392 -2.39 27.16 11.84
N THR A 393 -3.53 27.60 11.31
CA THR A 393 -4.69 27.95 12.12
C THR A 393 -5.57 26.74 12.35
N ALA A 394 -6.09 26.61 13.56
CA ALA A 394 -7.02 25.55 13.90
C ALA A 394 -8.35 25.68 13.14
N TYR A 395 -9.09 24.58 13.08
CA TYR A 395 -10.40 24.56 12.42
C TYR A 395 -11.43 25.34 13.24
N LYS A 396 -12.38 26.02 12.59
CA LYS A 396 -13.24 27.07 13.19
C LYS A 396 -13.80 26.77 14.59
N ASP A 397 -14.26 25.53 14.83
CA ASP A 397 -14.95 25.14 16.07
C ASP A 397 -14.04 24.39 17.06
N ASP A 398 -12.76 24.17 16.73
CA ASP A 398 -11.79 23.48 17.57
C ASP A 398 -10.44 24.18 17.51
N ALA A 399 -10.01 24.81 18.61
CA ALA A 399 -8.72 25.49 18.70
C ALA A 399 -7.52 24.52 18.59
N TYR A 400 -7.76 23.20 18.59
CA TYR A 400 -6.75 22.19 18.47
C TYR A 400 -6.25 22.01 17.03
N VAL A 401 -4.94 22.15 16.83
CA VAL A 401 -4.25 21.67 15.63
C VAL A 401 -3.62 20.32 15.98
N PRO A 402 -4.08 19.20 15.40
CA PRO A 402 -3.57 17.88 15.72
C PRO A 402 -2.04 17.78 15.61
N TYR A 403 -1.40 17.29 16.68
CA TYR A 403 0.05 17.03 16.79
C TYR A 403 0.95 18.27 16.71
N ALA A 404 0.42 19.50 16.60
CA ALA A 404 1.26 20.70 16.55
C ALA A 404 2.11 20.89 17.82
N ASP A 405 1.64 20.40 18.96
CA ASP A 405 2.33 20.42 20.25
C ASP A 405 3.64 19.62 20.28
N TYR A 406 3.83 18.68 19.35
CA TYR A 406 5.10 17.94 19.22
C TYR A 406 6.20 18.77 18.54
N PHE A 407 5.86 19.91 17.93
CA PHE A 407 6.77 20.71 17.11
C PHE A 407 7.36 21.93 17.85
N LEU A 408 7.87 21.70 19.06
CA LEU A 408 8.44 22.73 19.96
C LEU A 408 9.59 23.55 19.37
N TYR A 409 10.31 23.01 18.38
CA TYR A 409 11.52 23.61 17.80
C TYR A 409 11.33 24.08 16.36
N SER A 410 10.08 24.36 15.95
CA SER A 410 9.74 24.80 14.59
C SER A 410 10.59 25.99 14.11
N GLN A 411 10.88 26.94 15.02
CA GLN A 411 11.69 28.10 14.69
C GLN A 411 13.15 27.74 14.36
N GLU A 412 13.71 26.70 14.97
CA GLU A 412 15.07 26.22 14.64
C GLU A 412 15.13 25.68 13.21
N ARG A 413 14.10 24.94 12.78
CA ARG A 413 13.95 24.57 11.37
C ARG A 413 13.89 25.81 10.47
N CYS A 414 13.08 26.81 10.82
CA CYS A 414 12.98 28.03 10.02
C CYS A 414 14.32 28.79 9.91
N ASN A 415 15.05 28.92 11.03
CA ASN A 415 16.36 29.54 11.10
C ASN A 415 17.40 28.79 10.24
N ALA A 416 17.40 27.46 10.31
CA ALA A 416 18.28 26.62 9.52
C ALA A 416 17.99 26.73 8.01
N LEU A 417 16.72 26.74 7.61
CA LEU A 417 16.33 26.96 6.21
C LEU A 417 16.68 28.36 5.71
N LYS A 418 16.58 29.39 6.57
CA LYS A 418 17.04 30.75 6.26
C LYS A 418 18.55 30.81 6.04
N LYS A 419 19.32 30.20 6.95
CA LYS A 419 20.78 30.06 6.82
C LYS A 419 21.16 29.35 5.52
N ALA A 420 20.39 28.35 5.11
CA ALA A 420 20.54 27.64 3.85
C ALA A 420 20.00 28.40 2.61
N LYS A 421 19.47 29.62 2.79
CA LYS A 421 18.85 30.45 1.73
C LYS A 421 17.64 29.79 1.04
N LEU A 422 16.98 28.85 1.71
CA LEU A 422 15.74 28.22 1.26
C LEU A 422 14.49 28.98 1.74
N LEU A 423 14.67 29.83 2.76
CA LEU A 423 13.75 30.87 3.21
C LEU A 423 14.49 32.22 3.23
N THR A 424 13.76 33.30 2.99
CA THR A 424 14.27 34.67 3.00
C THR A 424 14.14 35.28 4.38
N THR A 425 12.94 35.20 4.95
CA THR A 425 12.62 35.76 6.27
C THR A 425 12.91 34.76 7.38
N GLY A 426 12.73 33.46 7.11
CA GLY A 426 12.85 32.39 8.11
C GLY A 426 11.65 32.36 9.05
N THR A 427 10.46 32.60 8.52
CA THR A 427 9.21 32.62 9.30
C THR A 427 8.32 31.43 8.96
N PRO A 428 7.51 30.95 9.92
CA PRO A 428 6.50 29.91 9.67
C PRO A 428 5.54 30.26 8.53
N LYS A 429 5.11 31.52 8.45
CA LYS A 429 4.20 32.00 7.40
C LYS A 429 4.81 31.85 6.01
N GLU A 430 6.08 32.21 5.83
CA GLU A 430 6.78 32.03 4.55
C GLU A 430 6.84 30.54 4.14
N ALA A 431 7.10 29.65 5.09
CA ALA A 431 7.13 28.21 4.83
C ALA A 431 5.75 27.66 4.44
N LEU A 432 4.68 28.10 5.13
CA LEU A 432 3.31 27.70 4.80
C LEU A 432 2.90 28.20 3.40
N GLU A 433 3.18 29.47 3.08
CA GLU A 433 2.93 30.02 1.74
C GLU A 433 3.69 29.25 0.64
N LYS A 434 4.90 28.78 0.95
CA LYS A 434 5.68 27.92 0.05
C LYS A 434 5.03 26.56 -0.18
N LEU A 435 4.42 25.96 0.85
CA LEU A 435 3.65 24.71 0.71
C LEU A 435 2.39 24.94 -0.13
N HIS A 436 1.66 26.04 0.11
CA HIS A 436 0.46 26.36 -0.68
C HIS A 436 0.78 26.56 -2.17
N LYS A 437 1.87 27.27 -2.48
CA LYS A 437 2.38 27.41 -3.86
C LYS A 437 2.82 26.08 -4.49
N ASN A 438 3.05 25.05 -3.68
CA ASN A 438 3.45 23.71 -4.13
C ASN A 438 2.30 22.69 -4.08
N GLY A 439 1.05 23.12 -3.90
CA GLY A 439 -0.13 22.28 -4.15
C GLY A 439 -0.94 21.84 -2.93
N TRP A 440 -0.47 22.07 -1.70
CA TRP A 440 -1.32 21.94 -0.51
C TRP A 440 -2.33 23.08 -0.45
N THR A 441 -3.55 22.80 0.02
CA THR A 441 -4.59 23.83 0.17
C THR A 441 -4.78 24.19 1.65
N PRO A 442 -5.40 25.34 1.98
CA PRO A 442 -5.68 25.69 3.37
C PRO A 442 -6.47 24.62 4.15
N GLU A 443 -7.36 23.89 3.48
CA GLU A 443 -8.15 22.80 4.09
C GLU A 443 -7.29 21.57 4.46
N MET A 444 -6.09 21.47 3.90
CA MET A 444 -5.12 20.44 4.18
C MET A 444 -4.22 20.77 5.38
N ASP A 445 -4.08 22.04 5.74
CA ASP A 445 -3.05 22.52 6.68
C ASP A 445 -3.12 21.82 8.03
N ILE A 446 -4.32 21.64 8.58
CA ILE A 446 -4.51 21.01 9.90
C ILE A 446 -3.99 19.56 9.97
N GLN A 447 -3.82 18.89 8.83
CA GLN A 447 -3.30 17.52 8.75
C GLN A 447 -1.77 17.47 8.72
N LEU A 448 -1.09 18.57 8.38
CA LEU A 448 0.35 18.60 8.12
C LEU A 448 1.22 18.19 9.32
N PRO A 449 0.95 18.62 10.58
CA PRO A 449 1.77 18.19 11.70
C PRO A 449 1.66 16.68 11.94
N TYR A 450 0.43 16.13 11.88
CA TYR A 450 0.20 14.69 11.97
C TYR A 450 0.91 13.94 10.85
N PHE A 451 0.70 14.37 9.60
CA PHE A 451 1.30 13.77 8.41
C PHE A 451 2.83 13.73 8.51
N TYR A 452 3.48 14.84 8.89
CA TYR A 452 4.92 14.83 9.10
C TYR A 452 5.32 13.94 10.27
N TYR A 453 4.58 13.91 11.38
CA TYR A 453 4.95 13.07 12.51
C TYR A 453 4.89 11.57 12.17
N THR A 454 3.88 11.14 11.40
CA THR A 454 3.59 9.73 11.11
C THR A 454 4.23 9.18 9.85
N GLU A 455 4.50 10.01 8.84
CA GLU A 455 5.16 9.61 7.58
C GLU A 455 6.59 10.15 7.49
N SER A 456 6.86 11.27 8.17
CA SER A 456 8.17 11.92 8.33
C SER A 456 8.95 12.11 7.03
N ILE A 457 10.28 12.17 7.13
CA ILE A 457 11.18 12.10 5.98
C ILE A 457 11.19 10.70 5.32
N GLY A 458 10.55 9.70 5.95
CA GLY A 458 10.36 8.34 5.45
C GLY A 458 9.77 8.29 4.05
N LEU A 459 8.64 8.97 3.85
CA LEU A 459 7.91 8.96 2.58
C LEU A 459 8.76 9.43 1.38
N PRO A 460 9.36 10.64 1.38
CA PRO A 460 10.24 11.04 0.27
C PRO A 460 11.45 10.13 0.13
N TYR A 461 12.08 9.74 1.24
CA TYR A 461 13.27 8.89 1.20
C TYR A 461 12.99 7.58 0.46
N GLN A 462 11.87 6.93 0.76
CA GLN A 462 11.41 5.69 0.13
C GLN A 462 11.36 5.79 -1.39
N TYR A 463 10.63 6.79 -1.92
CA TYR A 463 10.46 6.97 -3.36
C TYR A 463 11.75 7.41 -4.06
N ILE A 464 12.51 8.33 -3.46
CA ILE A 464 13.80 8.77 -4.01
C ILE A 464 14.79 7.61 -4.05
N SER A 465 14.80 6.77 -3.00
CA SER A 465 15.67 5.61 -2.92
C SER A 465 15.36 4.59 -4.01
N ALA A 466 14.07 4.29 -4.22
CA ALA A 466 13.60 3.37 -5.25
C ALA A 466 13.89 3.90 -6.68
N TYR A 467 13.50 5.14 -6.98
CA TYR A 467 13.73 5.74 -8.30
C TYR A 467 15.23 5.90 -8.61
N GLY A 468 16.00 6.29 -7.60
CA GLY A 468 17.45 6.39 -7.73
C GLY A 468 18.16 5.04 -7.70
N LYS A 469 17.51 3.95 -7.27
CA LYS A 469 18.12 2.62 -7.08
C LYS A 469 19.29 2.63 -6.09
N TYR A 470 19.13 3.33 -4.96
CA TYR A 470 20.17 3.41 -3.94
C TYR A 470 20.34 2.08 -3.18
N SER A 471 21.58 1.72 -2.87
CA SER A 471 21.89 0.57 -2.01
C SER A 471 21.85 0.97 -0.53
N VAL A 472 21.74 -0.03 0.37
CA VAL A 472 21.82 0.21 1.82
C VAL A 472 23.15 0.85 2.24
N THR A 473 24.25 0.54 1.54
CA THR A 473 25.58 1.05 1.89
C THR A 473 25.82 2.50 1.50
N GLU A 474 25.02 3.04 0.57
CA GLU A 474 25.10 4.45 0.17
C GLU A 474 24.62 5.40 1.27
N ASN A 475 23.82 4.92 2.23
CA ASN A 475 23.25 5.71 3.33
C ASN A 475 22.80 7.09 2.81
N MET A 476 21.83 7.11 1.88
CA MET A 476 21.46 8.34 1.15
C MET A 476 21.22 9.48 2.15
N CYS A 477 21.87 10.62 1.94
CA CYS A 477 21.78 11.77 2.86
C CYS A 477 22.18 11.48 4.30
N ASN A 478 23.06 10.50 4.49
CA ASN A 478 23.53 10.02 5.77
C ASN A 478 22.41 9.46 6.67
N PHE A 479 21.30 9.04 6.06
CA PHE A 479 20.26 8.27 6.73
C PHE A 479 20.52 6.76 6.61
N SER A 480 19.99 6.03 7.57
CA SER A 480 19.88 4.58 7.53
C SER A 480 18.64 4.14 8.32
N VAL A 481 18.16 2.92 8.09
CA VAL A 481 17.06 2.37 8.88
C VAL A 481 17.65 1.65 10.08
N ALA A 482 17.19 2.00 11.28
CA ALA A 482 17.70 1.46 12.53
C ALA A 482 16.58 1.16 13.51
N SER A 483 16.85 0.25 14.45
CA SER A 483 16.03 0.20 15.65
C SER A 483 16.36 1.37 16.58
N THR A 484 15.30 1.97 17.13
CA THR A 484 15.36 3.10 18.06
C THR A 484 14.88 2.68 19.43
N GLN A 485 15.06 3.53 20.45
CA GLN A 485 14.47 3.31 21.78
C GLN A 485 12.96 3.04 21.68
N GLN A 486 12.55 1.81 22.03
CA GLN A 486 11.16 1.37 21.88
C GLN A 486 10.26 1.73 23.08
N ASN A 487 10.83 2.17 24.21
CA ASN A 487 10.08 2.57 25.39
C ASN A 487 9.61 4.04 25.28
N PRO A 488 8.28 4.31 25.25
CA PRO A 488 7.75 5.66 25.09
C PRO A 488 8.20 6.68 26.13
N ILE A 489 8.51 6.25 27.37
CA ILE A 489 8.88 7.15 28.48
C ILE A 489 10.26 7.78 28.21
N ASN A 490 11.17 7.03 27.61
CA ASN A 490 12.56 7.43 27.39
C ASN A 490 12.90 7.59 25.91
N ASN A 491 11.89 7.66 25.03
CA ASN A 491 12.14 7.71 23.59
C ASN A 491 12.64 9.10 23.17
N THR A 492 13.94 9.17 22.89
CA THR A 492 14.60 10.35 22.30
C THR A 492 15.00 10.11 20.85
N GLY A 493 14.47 9.04 20.24
CA GLY A 493 14.81 8.58 18.91
C GLY A 493 16.18 7.91 18.80
N LYS A 494 16.95 7.78 19.90
CA LYS A 494 18.31 7.23 19.87
C LYS A 494 18.30 5.81 19.32
N VAL A 495 19.29 5.50 18.48
CA VAL A 495 19.55 4.12 18.03
C VAL A 495 19.79 3.23 19.25
N ALA A 496 19.10 2.09 19.28
CA ALA A 496 19.19 1.11 20.35
C ALA A 496 18.99 -0.32 19.80
N PRO A 497 19.46 -1.36 20.52
CA PRO A 497 19.11 -2.73 20.15
C PRO A 497 17.60 -2.94 20.18
N LEU A 498 17.11 -3.82 19.32
CA LEU A 498 15.72 -4.27 19.31
C LEU A 498 15.48 -5.20 20.51
N LYS A 499 14.70 -4.77 21.51
CA LYS A 499 14.51 -5.49 22.79
C LYS A 499 13.06 -5.66 23.23
N GLU A 500 12.21 -4.65 23.02
CA GLU A 500 10.81 -4.69 23.46
C GLU A 500 9.91 -5.50 22.51
N ILE A 501 10.32 -5.64 21.25
CA ILE A 501 9.62 -6.38 20.19
C ILE A 501 10.64 -7.32 19.54
N SER A 502 10.30 -8.58 19.31
CA SER A 502 11.20 -9.49 18.58
C SER A 502 11.22 -9.19 17.08
N PHE A 503 12.30 -9.54 16.39
CA PHE A 503 12.33 -9.38 14.92
C PHE A 503 11.21 -10.19 14.27
N GLU A 504 10.89 -11.36 14.81
CA GLU A 504 9.85 -12.27 14.31
C GLU A 504 8.44 -11.66 14.40
N GLN A 505 8.18 -10.78 15.37
CA GLN A 505 6.89 -10.08 15.51
C GLN A 505 6.72 -8.93 14.50
N ILE A 506 7.82 -8.37 13.99
CA ILE A 506 7.78 -7.20 13.10
C ILE A 506 6.94 -7.47 11.84
N TRP A 507 6.95 -8.69 11.30
CA TRP A 507 6.19 -9.00 10.08
C TRP A 507 4.69 -8.77 10.23
N GLY A 508 4.11 -9.13 11.38
CA GLY A 508 2.69 -8.91 11.66
C GLY A 508 2.34 -7.44 11.90
N MET A 509 3.32 -6.64 12.38
CA MET A 509 3.15 -5.21 12.69
C MET A 509 3.42 -4.30 11.49
N ALA A 510 4.28 -4.73 10.56
CA ALA A 510 4.73 -3.91 9.44
C ALA A 510 3.57 -3.62 8.49
N ASN A 511 3.41 -2.35 8.11
CA ASN A 511 2.37 -1.86 7.21
C ASN A 511 2.96 -1.26 5.92
N GLY A 512 4.21 -1.61 5.59
CA GLY A 512 4.93 -1.08 4.44
C GLY A 512 5.50 0.34 4.61
N HIS A 513 5.37 0.98 5.78
CA HIS A 513 5.83 2.36 5.98
C HIS A 513 6.88 2.47 7.09
N LEU A 514 7.73 3.50 6.97
CA LEU A 514 8.53 4.01 8.08
C LEU A 514 7.95 5.36 8.52
N PRO A 515 7.86 5.62 9.84
CA PRO A 515 8.34 4.78 10.94
C PRO A 515 7.47 3.55 11.17
N LEU A 516 8.09 2.43 11.56
CA LEU A 516 7.37 1.30 12.15
C LEU A 516 7.11 1.61 13.62
N TRP A 517 5.84 1.83 13.96
CA TRP A 517 5.45 2.31 15.29
C TRP A 517 5.36 1.18 16.35
N ASN A 518 5.73 1.52 17.58
CA ASN A 518 5.43 0.78 18.80
C ASN A 518 4.49 1.64 19.67
N GLY A 519 3.18 1.47 19.49
CA GLY A 519 2.20 2.37 20.09
C GLY A 519 2.26 3.78 19.50
N ARG A 520 1.88 4.80 20.29
CA ARG A 520 1.70 6.18 19.78
C ARG A 520 2.99 7.01 19.69
N ASN A 521 3.95 6.77 20.59
CA ASN A 521 5.07 7.69 20.83
C ASN A 521 6.44 7.00 20.75
N ALA A 522 6.50 5.74 20.34
CA ALA A 522 7.75 5.01 20.15
C ALA A 522 7.78 4.30 18.81
N THR A 523 8.99 4.05 18.32
CA THR A 523 9.23 3.41 17.03
C THR A 523 10.05 2.13 17.24
N VAL A 524 9.67 1.08 16.53
CA VAL A 524 10.45 -0.17 16.43
C VAL A 524 11.63 0.06 15.50
N LEU A 525 11.35 0.54 14.29
CA LEU A 525 12.31 0.87 13.23
C LEU A 525 11.98 2.24 12.63
N ASP A 526 13.00 3.04 12.33
CA ASP A 526 12.82 4.31 11.61
C ASP A 526 14.09 4.73 10.87
N LEU A 527 14.01 5.77 10.05
CA LEU A 527 15.15 6.49 9.52
C LEU A 527 15.85 7.29 10.62
N VAL A 528 17.16 7.06 10.74
CA VAL A 528 18.04 7.75 11.68
C VAL A 528 19.14 8.50 10.95
N GLU A 529 19.43 9.71 11.41
CA GLU A 529 20.62 10.45 10.97
C GLU A 529 21.86 9.82 11.59
N ASN A 530 22.79 9.32 10.77
CA ASN A 530 24.00 8.66 11.26
C ASN A 530 25.03 9.63 11.86
N GLU A 531 25.00 10.90 11.49
CA GLU A 531 25.92 11.97 11.95
C GLU A 531 25.16 13.10 12.63
N ASP A 532 24.04 12.78 13.29
CA ASP A 532 23.46 13.71 14.25
C ASP A 532 24.52 14.18 15.25
N LEU A 533 24.52 15.47 15.60
CA LEU A 533 25.59 16.09 16.39
C LEU A 533 25.68 15.60 17.85
N ASN A 534 24.67 14.87 18.33
CA ASN A 534 24.68 14.23 19.65
C ASN A 534 24.97 12.73 19.55
N THR A 535 24.15 12.00 18.82
CA THR A 535 24.24 10.55 18.64
C THR A 535 23.32 10.13 17.49
N PRO A 536 23.62 9.05 16.75
CA PRO A 536 22.69 8.52 15.77
C PRO A 536 21.29 8.34 16.35
N ARG A 537 20.30 9.01 15.75
CA ARG A 537 18.90 9.00 16.21
C ARG A 537 17.93 9.38 15.11
N ARG A 538 16.65 9.10 15.35
CA ARG A 538 15.52 9.45 14.49
C ARG A 538 15.55 10.92 14.08
N GLU A 539 15.24 11.19 12.82
CA GLU A 539 15.24 12.54 12.22
C GLU A 539 14.44 13.55 13.06
N PHE A 540 13.25 13.16 13.51
CA PHE A 540 12.36 14.01 14.31
C PHE A 540 13.01 14.58 15.59
N TYR A 541 13.99 13.89 16.17
CA TYR A 541 14.71 14.34 17.36
C TYR A 541 16.10 14.89 17.04
N SER A 542 16.49 14.99 15.76
CA SER A 542 17.86 15.26 15.36
C SER A 542 18.25 16.75 15.49
N SER A 543 19.55 16.96 15.68
CA SER A 543 20.27 18.22 15.84
C SER A 543 21.34 18.28 14.76
N SER A 544 21.02 18.88 13.63
CA SER A 544 21.90 18.87 12.46
C SER A 544 22.74 20.15 12.31
N GLN A 545 22.30 21.27 12.92
CA GLN A 545 23.01 22.56 12.87
C GLN A 545 23.81 22.86 14.14
N THR A 546 23.21 22.64 15.31
CA THR A 546 23.78 23.00 16.62
C THR A 546 23.61 21.84 17.58
N LYS A 547 24.70 21.45 18.26
CA LYS A 547 24.68 20.35 19.23
C LYS A 547 23.65 20.63 20.33
N ASN A 548 22.91 19.59 20.74
CA ASN A 548 21.80 19.67 21.72
C ASN A 548 20.59 20.55 21.33
N THR A 549 20.52 21.09 20.11
CA THR A 549 19.35 21.87 19.63
C THR A 549 18.62 21.09 18.55
N ILE A 550 17.38 20.69 18.79
CA ILE A 550 16.60 19.96 17.79
C ILE A 550 16.22 20.91 16.67
N ASP A 551 16.50 20.51 15.43
CA ASP A 551 16.08 21.21 14.21
C ASP A 551 15.30 20.27 13.26
N TYR A 552 14.83 19.16 13.84
CA TYR A 552 14.20 18.05 13.14
C TYR A 552 15.10 17.43 12.06
N GLY A 553 16.42 17.56 12.10
CA GLY A 553 17.27 16.96 11.05
C GLY A 553 17.35 17.77 9.75
N THR A 554 17.52 19.10 9.86
CA THR A 554 17.46 19.99 8.70
C THR A 554 18.48 19.67 7.59
N LYS A 555 19.73 19.31 7.96
CA LYS A 555 20.77 18.93 7.00
C LYS A 555 20.34 17.73 6.15
N GLY A 556 19.75 16.72 6.79
CA GLY A 556 19.21 15.53 6.13
C GLY A 556 18.09 15.89 5.15
N SER A 557 17.08 16.64 5.60
CA SER A 557 15.95 17.03 4.72
C SER A 557 16.40 17.88 3.52
N ILE A 558 17.37 18.79 3.68
CA ILE A 558 17.97 19.55 2.56
C ILE A 558 18.63 18.62 1.55
N CYS A 559 19.37 17.63 2.02
CA CYS A 559 19.97 16.64 1.14
C CYS A 559 18.90 15.82 0.41
N VAL A 560 17.87 15.34 1.10
CA VAL A 560 16.79 14.54 0.50
C VAL A 560 16.08 15.33 -0.61
N TYR A 561 15.79 16.60 -0.37
CA TYR A 561 15.24 17.49 -1.40
C TYR A 561 16.16 17.62 -2.62
N LYS A 562 17.47 17.80 -2.43
CA LYS A 562 18.43 17.83 -3.54
C LYS A 562 18.47 16.50 -4.29
N LYS A 563 18.48 15.37 -3.56
CA LYS A 563 18.48 14.02 -4.14
C LYS A 563 17.26 13.77 -5.01
N SER A 564 16.09 14.29 -4.64
CA SER A 564 14.87 14.19 -5.44
C SER A 564 14.99 14.78 -6.85
N GLN A 565 15.98 15.67 -7.06
CA GLN A 565 16.21 16.37 -8.32
C GLN A 565 17.41 15.82 -9.10
N GLU A 566 18.12 14.83 -8.56
CA GLU A 566 19.32 14.29 -9.21
C GLU A 566 18.98 13.53 -10.49
N PRO A 567 19.88 13.51 -11.51
CA PRO A 567 19.62 12.86 -12.78
C PRO A 567 19.19 11.39 -12.66
N ARG A 568 19.82 10.60 -11.77
CA ARG A 568 19.45 9.19 -11.56
C ARG A 568 18.02 9.01 -11.04
N VAL A 569 17.55 9.95 -10.22
CA VAL A 569 16.19 9.92 -9.67
C VAL A 569 15.18 10.35 -10.73
N ASN A 570 15.50 11.40 -11.50
CA ASN A 570 14.66 11.82 -12.63
C ASN A 570 14.53 10.72 -13.70
N GLU A 571 15.58 9.93 -13.94
CA GLU A 571 15.53 8.77 -14.82
C GLU A 571 14.54 7.71 -14.31
N GLY A 572 14.56 7.41 -13.00
CA GLY A 572 13.59 6.52 -12.36
C GLY A 572 12.16 7.06 -12.43
N ILE A 573 11.96 8.37 -12.25
CA ILE A 573 10.64 9.02 -12.38
C ILE A 573 10.10 8.88 -13.81
N LYS A 574 10.93 9.01 -14.84
CA LYS A 574 10.49 8.81 -16.24
C LYS A 574 9.97 7.40 -16.49
N GLN A 575 10.55 6.39 -15.86
CA GLN A 575 10.14 4.99 -16.02
C GLN A 575 8.74 4.70 -15.45
N VAL A 576 8.25 5.54 -14.53
CA VAL A 576 6.94 5.34 -13.88
C VAL A 576 5.84 6.21 -14.47
N MET A 577 6.16 7.08 -15.44
CA MET A 577 5.18 8.00 -16.04
C MET A 577 4.03 7.25 -16.73
N ALA A 578 2.81 7.69 -16.44
CA ALA A 578 1.55 7.11 -16.89
C ALA A 578 1.05 7.80 -18.17
N SER A 579 0.58 7.01 -19.13
CA SER A 579 0.14 7.51 -20.44
C SER A 579 -1.24 8.17 -20.42
N GLY A 580 -2.09 7.82 -19.45
CA GLY A 580 -3.50 8.16 -19.42
C GLY A 580 -4.37 7.36 -20.39
N ASN A 581 -3.81 6.40 -21.14
CA ASN A 581 -4.59 5.53 -22.04
C ASN A 581 -5.05 4.29 -21.28
N LEU A 582 -6.35 4.13 -21.06
CA LEU A 582 -6.96 2.96 -20.40
C LEU A 582 -7.67 2.05 -21.41
N HIS A 583 -7.48 2.28 -22.72
CA HIS A 583 -8.12 1.53 -23.80
C HIS A 583 -9.65 1.47 -23.68
N GLY A 584 -10.27 2.49 -23.08
CA GLY A 584 -11.72 2.53 -22.85
C GLY A 584 -12.23 1.62 -21.72
N ILE A 585 -11.35 1.05 -20.89
CA ILE A 585 -11.75 0.27 -19.71
C ILE A 585 -12.60 1.13 -18.76
N LYS A 586 -13.72 0.57 -18.31
CA LYS A 586 -14.63 1.25 -17.37
C LYS A 586 -13.93 1.46 -16.04
N THR A 587 -13.66 2.72 -15.72
CA THR A 587 -12.75 3.06 -14.62
C THR A 587 -13.37 4.08 -13.68
N PHE A 588 -13.30 3.85 -12.38
CA PHE A 588 -13.51 4.87 -11.37
C PHE A 588 -12.18 5.31 -10.76
N ILE A 589 -11.98 6.62 -10.67
CA ILE A 589 -11.01 7.20 -9.76
C ILE A 589 -11.77 7.92 -8.65
N VAL A 590 -11.59 7.47 -7.42
CA VAL A 590 -12.18 8.07 -6.21
C VAL A 590 -11.06 8.77 -5.45
N HIS A 591 -11.19 10.06 -5.16
CA HIS A 591 -10.11 10.82 -4.53
C HIS A 591 -10.62 11.80 -3.48
N GLY A 592 -10.03 11.76 -2.28
CA GLY A 592 -10.34 12.70 -1.20
C GLY A 592 -9.76 14.09 -1.46
N ARG A 593 -10.61 15.11 -1.52
CA ARG A 593 -10.22 16.50 -1.84
C ARG A 593 -9.11 17.05 -0.94
N ASN A 594 -9.06 16.61 0.31
CA ASN A 594 -8.13 17.09 1.33
C ASN A 594 -6.95 16.12 1.54
N ASN A 595 -6.64 15.26 0.57
CA ASN A 595 -5.52 14.32 0.67
C ASN A 595 -4.17 15.06 0.62
N VAL A 596 -3.42 14.98 1.72
CA VAL A 596 -2.10 15.63 1.87
C VAL A 596 -0.92 14.74 1.46
N LYS A 597 -1.16 13.44 1.26
CA LYS A 597 -0.15 12.43 0.87
C LYS A 597 -0.12 12.27 -0.65
N GLN A 598 -1.26 12.00 -1.28
CA GLN A 598 -1.43 12.02 -2.73
C GLN A 598 -2.14 13.31 -3.12
N LEU A 599 -1.38 14.34 -3.53
CA LEU A 599 -1.97 15.64 -3.87
C LEU A 599 -2.84 15.51 -5.14
N PRO A 600 -4.14 15.91 -5.11
CA PRO A 600 -5.05 15.69 -6.24
C PRO A 600 -4.55 16.28 -7.55
N ASN A 601 -3.92 17.47 -7.50
CA ASN A 601 -3.44 18.18 -8.68
C ASN A 601 -2.27 17.48 -9.38
N TYR A 602 -1.46 16.69 -8.67
CA TYR A 602 -0.30 16.00 -9.23
C TYR A 602 -0.58 14.53 -9.53
N THR A 603 -1.71 14.01 -9.05
CA THR A 603 -2.14 12.61 -9.22
C THR A 603 -3.43 12.55 -10.04
N SER A 604 -4.59 12.36 -9.40
CA SER A 604 -5.87 12.07 -10.06
C SER A 604 -6.36 13.18 -10.98
N ARG A 605 -6.31 14.46 -10.61
CA ARG A 605 -6.82 15.55 -11.48
C ARG A 605 -6.00 15.64 -12.77
N ALA A 606 -4.67 15.53 -12.66
CA ALA A 606 -3.77 15.52 -13.81
C ALA A 606 -3.96 14.27 -14.67
N TYR A 607 -4.11 13.09 -14.06
CA TYR A 607 -4.38 11.85 -14.78
C TYR A 607 -5.72 11.89 -15.54
N VAL A 608 -6.80 12.36 -14.89
CA VAL A 608 -8.13 12.45 -15.50
C VAL A 608 -8.13 13.44 -16.66
N ALA A 609 -7.44 14.59 -16.50
CA ALA A 609 -7.28 15.53 -17.60
C ALA A 609 -6.48 14.91 -18.76
N LEU A 610 -5.38 14.21 -18.47
CA LEU A 610 -4.57 13.51 -19.47
C LEU A 610 -5.39 12.44 -20.21
N ASN A 611 -6.11 11.59 -19.49
CA ASN A 611 -7.00 10.58 -20.08
C ASN A 611 -8.07 11.20 -20.99
N SER A 612 -8.67 12.34 -20.57
CA SER A 612 -9.63 13.05 -21.41
C SER A 612 -9.03 13.61 -22.70
N LEU A 613 -7.71 13.87 -22.73
CA LEU A 613 -7.00 14.29 -23.93
C LEU A 613 -6.64 13.10 -24.83
N VAL A 614 -6.26 11.97 -24.21
CA VAL A 614 -5.76 10.78 -24.90
C VAL A 614 -6.89 9.96 -25.50
N GLU A 615 -7.95 9.70 -24.75
CA GLU A 615 -9.10 8.88 -25.19
C GLU A 615 -10.28 9.70 -25.69
N GLY A 616 -10.36 10.99 -25.29
CA GLY A 616 -11.46 11.87 -25.66
C GLY A 616 -12.83 11.26 -25.31
N LYS A 617 -13.70 11.12 -26.32
CA LYS A 617 -15.05 10.56 -26.17
C LYS A 617 -15.07 9.06 -25.89
N GLN A 618 -13.99 8.34 -26.14
CA GLN A 618 -13.90 6.89 -25.85
C GLN A 618 -13.71 6.62 -24.36
N SER A 619 -13.26 7.62 -23.59
CA SER A 619 -13.02 7.49 -22.15
C SER A 619 -14.27 7.02 -21.40
N GLN A 620 -14.14 5.87 -20.74
CA GLN A 620 -15.12 5.37 -19.78
C GLN A 620 -14.78 5.77 -18.34
N LEU A 621 -13.75 6.58 -18.13
CA LEU A 621 -13.32 7.00 -16.80
C LEU A 621 -14.38 7.88 -16.11
N ARG A 622 -14.67 7.62 -14.83
CA ARG A 622 -15.48 8.44 -13.93
C ARG A 622 -14.62 8.93 -12.78
N TYR A 623 -14.53 10.26 -12.63
CA TYR A 623 -13.80 10.88 -11.53
C TYR A 623 -14.76 11.31 -10.43
N ILE A 624 -14.55 10.79 -9.23
CA ILE A 624 -15.33 11.07 -8.03
C ILE A 624 -14.42 11.77 -7.04
N GLU A 625 -14.63 13.07 -6.84
CA GLU A 625 -13.88 13.84 -5.85
C GLU A 625 -14.71 14.03 -4.59
N VAL A 626 -14.21 13.59 -3.44
CA VAL A 626 -14.97 13.55 -2.19
C VAL A 626 -14.52 14.67 -1.27
N GLU A 627 -15.44 15.57 -0.90
CA GLU A 627 -15.15 16.60 0.10
C GLU A 627 -14.94 15.99 1.49
N ASN A 628 -14.16 16.68 2.34
CA ASN A 628 -13.89 16.25 3.70
C ASN A 628 -13.29 14.83 3.80
N ALA A 629 -12.59 14.37 2.77
CA ALA A 629 -11.91 13.08 2.77
C ALA A 629 -10.44 13.27 2.40
N SER A 630 -9.60 12.36 2.90
CA SER A 630 -8.14 12.35 2.74
C SER A 630 -7.67 10.90 2.53
N TYR A 631 -6.38 10.63 2.76
CA TYR A 631 -5.86 9.27 2.94
C TYR A 631 -6.19 8.68 4.33
N LEU A 632 -6.75 9.49 5.23
CA LEU A 632 -7.16 9.13 6.59
C LEU A 632 -8.64 8.75 6.66
N ASP A 633 -9.00 7.90 7.63
CA ASP A 633 -10.33 7.29 7.74
C ASP A 633 -11.36 8.12 8.53
N GLY A 634 -11.07 9.38 8.84
CA GLY A 634 -11.94 10.16 9.74
C GLY A 634 -12.00 9.59 11.17
N ARG A 635 -10.87 9.06 11.66
CA ARG A 635 -10.67 8.68 13.07
C ARG A 635 -9.99 9.82 13.82
N ALA A 636 -10.06 9.81 15.15
CA ALA A 636 -9.35 10.76 15.99
C ALA A 636 -7.84 10.77 15.62
N PRO A 637 -7.22 11.95 15.44
CA PRO A 637 -7.70 13.29 15.82
C PRO A 637 -8.45 14.07 14.71
N PHE A 638 -8.91 13.41 13.65
CA PHE A 638 -9.61 14.03 12.51
C PHE A 638 -11.05 13.56 12.36
N ASP A 639 -11.62 12.93 13.38
CA ASP A 639 -12.97 12.38 13.40
C ASP A 639 -14.07 13.43 13.25
N ASN A 640 -13.77 14.69 13.59
CA ASN A 640 -14.68 15.82 13.44
C ASN A 640 -14.58 16.52 12.07
N THR A 641 -13.49 16.32 11.31
CA THR A 641 -13.16 17.08 10.09
C THR A 641 -13.05 16.22 8.83
N LEU A 642 -12.74 14.93 8.97
CA LEU A 642 -12.57 14.00 7.86
C LEU A 642 -13.58 12.84 7.92
N LEU A 643 -13.80 12.23 6.76
CA LEU A 643 -14.69 11.08 6.53
C LEU A 643 -13.91 9.96 5.82
N PRO A 644 -14.29 8.69 6.01
CA PRO A 644 -13.59 7.56 5.40
C PRO A 644 -13.79 7.50 3.89
N ILE A 645 -12.68 7.48 3.15
CA ILE A 645 -12.69 7.36 1.69
C ILE A 645 -13.09 5.95 1.21
N ASP A 646 -12.85 4.92 2.04
CA ASP A 646 -13.11 3.52 1.67
C ASP A 646 -14.60 3.24 1.38
N TYR A 647 -15.53 3.95 2.04
CA TYR A 647 -16.97 3.93 1.71
C TYR A 647 -17.22 4.24 0.23
N TYR A 648 -16.52 5.23 -0.32
CA TYR A 648 -16.67 5.67 -1.71
C TYR A 648 -16.00 4.75 -2.71
N GLY A 649 -14.95 4.02 -2.28
CA GLY A 649 -14.38 2.95 -3.07
C GLY A 649 -15.37 1.79 -3.24
N GLU A 650 -16.02 1.39 -2.15
CA GLU A 650 -17.03 0.33 -2.15
C GLU A 650 -18.25 0.72 -3.00
N ASP A 651 -18.74 1.95 -2.85
CA ASP A 651 -19.83 2.48 -3.66
C ASP A 651 -19.47 2.54 -5.17
N ALA A 652 -18.22 2.90 -5.50
CA ALA A 652 -17.77 2.92 -6.89
C ALA A 652 -17.68 1.52 -7.52
N ILE A 653 -17.22 0.51 -6.78
CA ILE A 653 -17.15 -0.87 -7.30
C ILE A 653 -18.56 -1.48 -7.44
N GLU A 654 -19.51 -1.12 -6.58
CA GLU A 654 -20.93 -1.48 -6.73
C GLU A 654 -21.54 -0.89 -8.03
N TRP A 655 -21.27 0.38 -8.33
CA TRP A 655 -21.71 0.99 -9.61
C TRP A 655 -21.11 0.29 -10.82
N LEU A 656 -19.84 -0.08 -10.74
CA LEU A 656 -19.14 -0.77 -11.81
C LEU A 656 -19.68 -2.18 -12.01
N TRP A 657 -19.90 -2.93 -10.92
CA TRP A 657 -20.53 -4.25 -10.93
C TRP A 657 -21.93 -4.19 -11.53
N ALA A 658 -22.78 -3.25 -11.09
CA ALA A 658 -24.13 -3.09 -11.62
C ALA A 658 -24.14 -2.76 -13.13
N ASN A 659 -23.16 -1.98 -13.61
CA ASN A 659 -23.01 -1.73 -15.05
C ASN A 659 -22.63 -3.00 -15.80
N LEU A 660 -21.65 -3.76 -15.30
CA LEU A 660 -21.08 -4.92 -15.99
C LEU A 660 -22.00 -6.14 -15.95
N THR A 661 -22.84 -6.27 -14.93
CA THR A 661 -23.70 -7.45 -14.73
C THR A 661 -25.17 -7.19 -15.09
N ASN A 662 -25.66 -5.95 -14.91
CA ASN A 662 -27.07 -5.60 -15.06
C ASN A 662 -27.32 -4.46 -16.07
N ASN A 663 -26.30 -4.04 -16.84
CA ASN A 663 -26.37 -2.93 -17.79
C ASN A 663 -26.85 -1.60 -17.19
N ALA A 664 -26.64 -1.38 -15.88
CA ALA A 664 -26.92 -0.11 -15.24
C ALA A 664 -26.06 1.00 -15.85
N THR A 665 -26.57 2.23 -15.99
CA THR A 665 -25.75 3.34 -16.51
C THR A 665 -24.80 3.85 -15.43
N LEU A 666 -23.53 4.05 -15.79
CA LEU A 666 -22.54 4.58 -14.86
C LEU A 666 -22.87 6.04 -14.48
N PRO A 667 -22.70 6.43 -13.21
CA PRO A 667 -22.81 7.82 -12.77
C PRO A 667 -21.84 8.71 -13.54
N VAL A 668 -22.18 10.00 -13.65
CA VAL A 668 -21.25 11.00 -14.21
C VAL A 668 -20.12 11.32 -13.22
N SER A 669 -19.03 11.92 -13.74
CA SER A 669 -17.96 12.44 -12.87
C SER A 669 -18.49 13.57 -12.00
N GLN A 670 -18.16 13.56 -10.71
CA GLN A 670 -18.80 14.46 -9.76
C GLN A 670 -17.96 14.75 -8.51
N VAL A 671 -18.26 15.88 -7.88
CA VAL A 671 -17.87 16.19 -6.52
C VAL A 671 -18.97 15.69 -5.59
N VAL A 672 -18.62 14.80 -4.67
CA VAL A 672 -19.54 14.36 -3.61
C VAL A 672 -19.49 15.36 -2.46
N ARG A 673 -20.59 16.07 -2.25
CA ARG A 673 -20.74 17.14 -1.24
C ARG A 673 -21.12 16.56 0.11
N THR A 674 -20.13 16.10 0.85
CA THR A 674 -20.28 15.46 2.15
C THR A 674 -20.47 16.49 3.27
N LYS A 675 -20.79 16.02 4.47
CA LYS A 675 -20.85 16.86 5.68
C LYS A 675 -20.03 16.22 6.79
N THR A 676 -19.09 16.98 7.36
CA THR A 676 -18.29 16.51 8.49
C THR A 676 -19.17 16.15 9.70
N ARG A 677 -18.65 15.30 10.59
CA ARG A 677 -19.34 14.93 11.83
C ARG A 677 -19.41 16.11 12.82
N GLY A 678 -18.44 17.03 12.75
CA GLY A 678 -18.36 18.20 13.62
C GLY A 678 -18.02 17.87 15.07
N GLY A 679 -18.05 18.89 15.92
CA GLY A 679 -17.68 18.78 17.34
C GLY A 679 -16.16 18.78 17.57
N LYS A 680 -15.76 18.37 18.78
CA LYS A 680 -14.36 18.32 19.21
C LYS A 680 -13.69 17.04 18.71
N SER A 681 -12.43 17.14 18.28
CA SER A 681 -11.59 15.97 17.95
C SER A 681 -11.56 14.95 19.09
N GLY A 682 -11.73 13.67 18.76
CA GLY A 682 -11.84 12.54 19.68
C GLY A 682 -13.24 12.27 20.22
N TYR A 683 -14.19 13.17 19.98
CA TYR A 683 -15.55 13.12 20.51
C TYR A 683 -16.62 13.36 19.45
N ALA A 684 -16.27 13.29 18.16
CA ALA A 684 -17.25 13.52 17.11
C ALA A 684 -18.37 12.44 17.19
N PRO A 685 -19.63 12.79 16.89
CA PRO A 685 -20.75 11.85 16.94
C PRO A 685 -20.56 10.71 15.94
N GLN A 686 -21.26 9.58 16.10
CA GLN A 686 -21.21 8.48 15.14
C GLN A 686 -21.62 8.96 13.74
N ILE A 687 -20.92 8.48 12.72
CA ILE A 687 -21.23 8.80 11.33
C ILE A 687 -22.62 8.26 10.95
N THR A 688 -23.29 8.96 10.04
CA THR A 688 -24.58 8.54 9.46
C THR A 688 -24.61 8.80 7.96
N ASN A 689 -25.69 8.38 7.28
CA ASN A 689 -25.94 8.72 5.88
C ASN A 689 -26.08 10.24 5.62
N ASN A 690 -26.25 11.05 6.67
CA ASN A 690 -26.22 12.51 6.53
C ASN A 690 -24.80 13.04 6.33
N ASN A 691 -23.79 12.29 6.78
CA ASN A 691 -22.37 12.62 6.61
C ASN A 691 -21.82 12.01 5.33
N LEU A 692 -22.01 10.69 5.16
CA LEU A 692 -21.64 9.92 3.98
C LEU A 692 -22.81 9.92 2.99
N LYS A 693 -22.76 10.83 2.01
CA LYS A 693 -23.70 10.79 0.89
C LYS A 693 -23.16 9.85 -0.18
N PRO A 694 -23.96 8.93 -0.75
CA PRO A 694 -23.52 8.05 -1.84
C PRO A 694 -23.22 8.83 -3.13
N ILE A 695 -22.51 8.18 -4.04
CA ILE A 695 -22.28 8.61 -5.42
C ILE A 695 -23.63 8.63 -6.13
N ALA A 696 -24.05 9.81 -6.59
CA ALA A 696 -25.33 9.96 -7.28
C ALA A 696 -25.19 9.58 -8.76
N GLN A 697 -26.16 8.83 -9.28
CA GLN A 697 -26.25 8.59 -10.73
C GLN A 697 -26.32 9.90 -11.52
N THR A 698 -27.21 10.79 -11.06
CA THR A 698 -27.45 12.13 -11.60
C THR A 698 -27.30 13.16 -10.48
N PRO A 699 -26.09 13.68 -10.22
CA PRO A 699 -25.87 14.71 -9.21
C PRO A 699 -26.43 16.06 -9.67
N ASN A 700 -26.59 16.99 -8.72
CA ASN A 700 -26.91 18.38 -9.02
C ASN A 700 -25.88 18.98 -9.99
N SER A 701 -26.30 19.94 -10.82
CA SER A 701 -25.43 20.58 -11.82
C SER A 701 -24.17 21.23 -11.21
N ASN A 702 -24.26 21.73 -9.98
CA ASN A 702 -23.15 22.29 -9.21
C ASN A 702 -22.24 21.23 -8.54
N SER A 703 -22.45 19.95 -8.83
CA SER A 703 -21.58 18.84 -8.42
C SER A 703 -20.98 18.11 -9.62
N ILE A 704 -21.40 18.39 -10.85
CA ILE A 704 -20.88 17.72 -12.04
C ILE A 704 -19.46 18.20 -12.34
N ILE A 705 -18.55 17.24 -12.55
CA ILE A 705 -17.20 17.49 -13.06
C ILE A 705 -17.22 17.30 -14.57
N GLN A 706 -16.74 18.30 -15.31
CA GLN A 706 -16.61 18.21 -16.77
C GLN A 706 -15.16 17.88 -17.14
N LYS A 707 -14.99 16.95 -18.08
CA LYS A 707 -13.68 16.59 -18.65
C LYS A 707 -13.76 16.54 -20.17
N THR A 708 -12.95 17.36 -20.85
CA THR A 708 -12.94 17.46 -22.31
C THR A 708 -11.57 17.94 -22.77
N ASP A 709 -10.95 17.20 -23.69
CA ASP A 709 -9.76 17.60 -24.44
C ASP A 709 -8.64 18.19 -23.56
N GLY A 710 -8.28 17.48 -22.48
CA GLY A 710 -7.24 17.91 -21.55
C GLY A 710 -7.67 18.97 -20.53
N LYS A 711 -8.94 19.37 -20.51
CA LYS A 711 -9.49 20.33 -19.55
C LYS A 711 -10.36 19.62 -18.53
N LEU A 712 -10.08 19.86 -17.26
CA LEU A 712 -10.88 19.42 -16.14
C LEU A 712 -11.54 20.62 -15.46
N ILE A 713 -12.87 20.63 -15.37
CA ILE A 713 -13.65 21.69 -14.73
C ILE A 713 -14.35 21.09 -13.52
N LEU A 714 -13.92 21.49 -12.33
CA LEU A 714 -14.57 21.18 -11.08
C LEU A 714 -15.55 22.30 -10.74
N PRO A 715 -16.72 22.00 -10.17
CA PRO A 715 -17.56 23.02 -9.57
C PRO A 715 -16.92 23.56 -8.28
N ASN A 716 -17.32 24.77 -7.87
CA ASN A 716 -16.87 25.42 -6.63
C ASN A 716 -17.11 24.54 -5.41
#